data_AF-A0A3R6V687-F1
#
_entry.id   AF-A0A3R6V687-F1
#
_cell.length_a   1.000
_cell.length_b   1.000
_cell.length_c   1.000
_cell.angle_alpha   90.00
_cell.angle_beta   90.00
_cell.angle_gamma   90.00
#
_symmetry.space_group_name_H-M   'P 1'
#
loop_
_entity.id
_entity.type
_entity.pdbx_description
1 polymer ?
#
loop_
_entity_poly.entity_id
_entity_poly.type
_entity_poly.pdbx_seq_one_letter_code
_entity_poly.pdbx_strand_id
1 'polypeptide(L)'
;MIDAVVVVKDRRKGMYQVLSTLLSPSVQQKTSLVFNLVTPVIGRIIGGIVLFLVFVDAIANNWAIVDFCGNALHFRTPVANVKTAAELSTEYIFGQGRGFGNLSNVGQWMIGMSIEELATVSADVYFLTAGAYAIMDSTNFCGGFNGNYSVPDLAMPVKLAVVDDGVTYIRGNSLTHAFTNDLTENLPTKDAKMADLVALGFHPARMQTDMKMTTSVDIKNKSSSQNFAIPWYRVYSKSFCTGCTPLTALSHGICNITVKYVDATKTAVVSKSFSAPNSTHYLGLMFRRSIYSTIGAVLKYIAIFIAVAGYLAGRKTIQWHERVPENVETVAGKLVDMVFPKYYPHLSHAIRFDLFCYNSDVFVLLFVVSNVLDMNQAIQYIREVNQYNVVSPDFSMSLQLLALSTRLLWLNVGMVKVAKMAVHLLSLATYCGQSRVMKYLNFSSVSTLYISAILLFYVPDYIEYNNDSRWDIRHSFENINGCYINYFSSFYFRTAPAIGIGLALNVAGVLVVDHIVLFRFWHYLAKNSLGRQVMFNTSCVTCEFVSDFTVEADDSSVIQCKVRRLSTLQWYLMNQTLCFGLLEKELSKKKHARAPGATHPSTVSVAKQDDTVGGTGKDIFHVISQSDSGHIHLLDDQLVEVKSLALNIKILRDTDVFIR
;
A
#
# COMPACT_ATOMS: atom_id res chain seq x y z
N MET A 1 -6.65 48.80 50.37
CA MET A 1 -7.82 49.69 50.24
C MET A 1 -7.55 50.53 49.00
N ILE A 2 -8.04 50.22 47.80
CA ILE A 2 -9.38 49.81 47.38
C ILE A 2 -9.28 48.77 46.24
N ASP A 3 -10.22 47.83 46.22
CA ASP A 3 -10.36 46.71 45.29
C ASP A 3 -10.58 47.08 43.82
N ALA A 4 -10.07 46.24 42.91
CA ALA A 4 -10.67 46.03 41.59
C ALA A 4 -10.37 44.61 41.08
N VAL A 5 -11.31 43.71 41.35
CA VAL A 5 -11.44 42.39 40.73
C VAL A 5 -11.79 42.57 39.25
N VAL A 6 -10.92 42.14 38.34
CA VAL A 6 -11.26 42.00 36.91
C VAL A 6 -11.41 40.52 36.59
N VAL A 7 -12.67 40.10 36.51
CA VAL A 7 -13.12 38.83 35.96
C VAL A 7 -12.86 38.83 34.45
N VAL A 8 -11.85 38.09 34.00
CA VAL A 8 -11.69 37.78 32.57
C VAL A 8 -12.66 36.66 32.21
N LYS A 9 -13.86 37.07 31.76
CA LYS A 9 -14.87 36.18 31.20
C LYS A 9 -14.45 35.76 29.80
N ASP A 10 -14.00 34.52 29.67
CA ASP A 10 -13.56 33.88 28.44
C ASP A 10 -14.66 33.93 27.36
N ARG A 11 -14.44 34.72 26.30
CA ARG A 11 -15.32 34.84 25.14
C ARG A 11 -14.60 34.26 23.92
N ARG A 12 -14.60 32.93 23.79
CA ARG A 12 -14.43 32.27 22.48
C ARG A 12 -15.73 31.60 22.09
N LYS A 13 -16.63 32.38 21.50
CA LYS A 13 -17.76 31.86 20.72
C LYS A 13 -17.18 31.28 19.43
N GLY A 14 -16.88 29.99 19.44
CA GLY A 14 -16.41 29.27 18.26
C GLY A 14 -17.55 28.98 17.28
N MET A 15 -17.15 28.63 16.05
CA MET A 15 -17.87 28.08 14.89
C MET A 15 -18.97 27.01 15.18
N TYR A 16 -19.11 26.63 16.45
CA TYR A 16 -20.06 25.69 17.03
C TYR A 16 -21.53 26.13 16.89
N GLN A 17 -21.84 27.43 17.04
CA GLN A 17 -23.23 27.91 16.91
C GLN A 17 -23.76 27.87 15.48
N VAL A 18 -22.89 27.78 14.46
CA VAL A 18 -23.29 27.77 13.05
C VAL A 18 -23.60 26.35 12.55
N LEU A 19 -22.95 25.31 13.11
CA LEU A 19 -23.29 23.92 12.80
C LEU A 19 -24.41 23.36 13.68
N SER A 20 -24.55 23.81 14.94
CA SER A 20 -25.58 23.32 15.85
C SER A 20 -27.00 23.79 15.51
N THR A 21 -27.14 24.76 14.61
CA THR A 21 -28.42 25.31 14.16
C THR A 21 -29.07 24.54 13.00
N LEU A 22 -28.37 23.59 12.39
CA LEU A 22 -28.86 22.88 11.20
C LEU A 22 -29.62 21.57 11.48
N LEU A 23 -29.56 21.01 12.69
CA LEU A 23 -30.18 19.72 13.01
C LEU A 23 -30.85 19.74 14.39
N SER A 24 -32.10 19.29 14.46
CA SER A 24 -32.86 19.25 15.72
C SER A 24 -32.28 18.21 16.71
N PRO A 25 -32.45 18.41 18.03
CA PRO A 25 -31.94 17.49 19.05
C PRO A 25 -32.48 16.05 18.90
N SER A 26 -33.71 15.89 18.43
CA SER A 26 -34.34 14.60 18.18
C SER A 26 -33.76 13.89 16.95
N VAL A 27 -33.36 14.65 15.92
CA VAL A 27 -32.62 14.11 14.77
C VAL A 27 -31.20 13.72 15.20
N GLN A 28 -30.52 14.54 16.02
CA GLN A 28 -29.19 14.20 16.56
C GLN A 28 -29.18 12.91 17.40
N GLN A 29 -30.24 12.66 18.19
CA GLN A 29 -30.36 11.46 19.01
C GLN A 29 -30.69 10.22 18.18
N LYS A 30 -31.55 10.34 17.16
CA LYS A 30 -31.83 9.25 16.21
C LYS A 30 -30.66 8.96 15.28
N THR A 31 -29.95 9.98 14.81
CA THR A 31 -28.76 9.80 13.97
C THR A 31 -27.61 9.22 14.77
N SER A 32 -27.41 9.58 16.05
CA SER A 32 -26.38 8.94 16.88
C SER A 32 -26.68 7.46 17.14
N LEU A 33 -27.95 7.10 17.34
CA LEU A 33 -28.37 5.71 17.57
C LEU A 33 -28.20 4.85 16.31
N VAL A 34 -28.61 5.36 15.14
CA VAL A 34 -28.38 4.70 13.84
C VAL A 34 -26.88 4.64 13.52
N PHE A 35 -26.13 5.71 13.75
CA PHE A 35 -24.68 5.77 13.55
C PHE A 35 -23.96 4.75 14.43
N ASN A 36 -24.35 4.60 15.69
CA ASN A 36 -23.76 3.63 16.61
C ASN A 36 -24.12 2.17 16.28
N LEU A 37 -25.25 1.91 15.62
CA LEU A 37 -25.66 0.57 15.21
C LEU A 37 -25.06 0.15 13.85
N VAL A 38 -25.04 1.07 12.88
CA VAL A 38 -24.70 0.79 11.49
C VAL A 38 -23.19 0.85 11.23
N THR A 39 -22.50 1.82 11.83
CA THR A 39 -21.05 2.02 11.63
C THR A 39 -20.20 0.80 12.00
N PRO A 40 -20.46 0.07 13.12
CA PRO A 40 -19.70 -1.14 13.45
C PRO A 40 -19.92 -2.28 12.46
N VAL A 41 -21.12 -2.42 11.91
CA VAL A 41 -21.45 -3.47 10.92
C VAL A 41 -20.73 -3.17 9.60
N ILE A 42 -20.81 -1.93 9.12
CA ILE A 42 -20.07 -1.49 7.93
C ILE A 42 -18.57 -1.68 8.13
N GLY A 43 -18.02 -1.27 9.29
CA GLY A 43 -16.61 -1.45 9.61
C GLY A 43 -16.17 -2.91 9.58
N ARG A 44 -17.01 -3.85 10.05
CA ARG A 44 -16.74 -5.29 9.97
C ARG A 44 -16.74 -5.81 8.53
N ILE A 45 -17.68 -5.36 7.70
CA ILE A 45 -17.76 -5.76 6.29
C ILE A 45 -16.52 -5.27 5.53
N ILE A 46 -16.20 -3.97 5.66
CA ILE A 46 -15.02 -3.40 5.00
C ILE A 46 -13.74 -4.07 5.52
N GLY A 47 -13.63 -4.32 6.83
CA GLY A 47 -12.50 -5.06 7.39
C GLY A 47 -12.36 -6.47 6.82
N GLY A 48 -13.47 -7.19 6.63
CA GLY A 48 -13.47 -8.48 5.95
C GLY A 48 -12.99 -8.39 4.49
N ILE A 49 -13.42 -7.37 3.76
CA ILE A 49 -12.99 -7.12 2.38
C ILE A 49 -11.49 -6.82 2.32
N VAL A 50 -10.96 -5.96 3.19
CA VAL A 50 -9.53 -5.62 3.19
C VAL A 50 -8.67 -6.82 3.55
N LEU A 51 -9.11 -7.65 4.51
CA LEU A 51 -8.43 -8.91 4.83
C LEU A 51 -8.42 -9.88 3.65
N PHE A 52 -9.54 -9.98 2.91
CA PHE A 52 -9.60 -10.75 1.68
C PHE A 52 -8.63 -10.20 0.62
N LEU A 53 -8.54 -8.88 0.45
CA LEU A 53 -7.58 -8.27 -0.47
C LEU A 53 -6.13 -8.52 -0.07
N VAL A 54 -5.80 -8.51 1.22
CA VAL A 54 -4.46 -8.88 1.71
C VAL A 54 -4.15 -10.35 1.41
N PHE A 55 -5.13 -11.23 1.54
CA PHE A 55 -4.98 -12.64 1.18
C PHE A 55 -4.75 -12.81 -0.34
N VAL A 56 -5.54 -12.12 -1.18
CA VAL A 56 -5.33 -12.09 -2.63
C VAL A 56 -3.93 -11.54 -2.96
N ASP A 57 -3.49 -10.47 -2.29
CA ASP A 57 -2.15 -9.91 -2.49
C ASP A 57 -1.02 -10.86 -2.10
N ALA A 58 -1.20 -11.66 -1.05
CA ALA A 58 -0.20 -12.63 -0.62
C ALA A 58 -0.07 -13.84 -1.56
N ILE A 59 -1.08 -14.12 -2.38
CA ILE A 59 -1.12 -15.30 -3.26
C ILE A 59 -1.05 -14.89 -4.73
N ALA A 60 -2.05 -14.16 -5.21
CA ALA A 60 -2.21 -13.80 -6.61
C ALA A 60 -1.21 -12.73 -7.07
N ASN A 61 -0.67 -11.92 -6.15
CA ASN A 61 0.37 -10.93 -6.43
C ASN A 61 1.75 -11.36 -5.89
N ASN A 62 1.96 -12.66 -5.72
CA ASN A 62 3.28 -13.23 -5.50
C ASN A 62 3.89 -13.62 -6.86
N TRP A 63 4.93 -12.90 -7.29
CA TRP A 63 5.52 -13.06 -8.61
C TRP A 63 6.05 -14.47 -8.89
N ALA A 64 6.55 -15.18 -7.87
CA ALA A 64 6.99 -16.56 -8.04
C ALA A 64 5.82 -17.54 -8.25
N ILE A 65 4.69 -17.32 -7.56
CA ILE A 65 3.48 -18.12 -7.76
C ILE A 65 2.89 -17.85 -9.15
N VAL A 66 2.85 -16.58 -9.56
CA VAL A 66 2.33 -16.19 -10.88
C VAL A 66 3.22 -16.72 -12.01
N ASP A 67 4.55 -16.73 -11.84
CA ASP A 67 5.49 -17.33 -12.78
C ASP A 67 5.29 -18.85 -12.91
N PHE A 68 5.11 -19.54 -11.78
CA PHE A 68 4.95 -21.01 -11.75
C PHE A 68 3.58 -21.49 -12.24
N CYS A 69 2.49 -20.90 -11.73
CA CYS A 69 1.12 -21.30 -12.06
C CYS A 69 0.59 -20.60 -13.31
N GLY A 70 1.19 -19.48 -13.72
CA GLY A 70 0.74 -18.69 -14.85
C GLY A 70 1.13 -19.33 -16.17
N ASN A 71 0.26 -19.17 -17.17
CA ASN A 71 0.51 -19.71 -18.51
C ASN A 71 1.32 -18.72 -19.37
N ALA A 72 2.30 -18.00 -18.81
CA ALA A 72 3.02 -16.94 -19.53
C ALA A 72 4.09 -17.48 -20.49
N LEU A 73 4.52 -18.74 -20.34
CA LEU A 73 5.59 -19.31 -21.16
C LEU A 73 5.23 -19.44 -22.65
N HIS A 74 3.95 -19.41 -23.02
CA HIS A 74 3.54 -19.43 -24.44
C HIS A 74 4.08 -18.23 -25.25
N PHE A 75 4.41 -17.10 -24.60
CA PHE A 75 5.05 -15.95 -25.25
C PHE A 75 6.46 -16.24 -25.80
N ARG A 76 7.08 -17.37 -25.43
CA ARG A 76 8.39 -17.82 -25.95
C ARG A 76 8.32 -18.42 -27.34
N THR A 77 7.13 -18.86 -27.77
CA THR A 77 6.90 -19.52 -29.07
C THR A 77 7.61 -18.86 -30.27
N PRO A 78 7.57 -17.53 -30.50
CA PRO A 78 8.22 -16.91 -31.66
C PRO A 78 9.76 -16.97 -31.63
N VAL A 79 10.38 -17.18 -30.47
CA VAL A 79 11.84 -17.10 -30.30
C VAL A 79 12.46 -18.42 -29.87
N ALA A 80 11.66 -19.49 -29.78
CA ALA A 80 12.11 -20.79 -29.27
C ALA A 80 13.24 -21.43 -30.10
N ASN A 81 13.39 -21.05 -31.37
CA ASN A 81 14.40 -21.60 -32.28
C ASN A 81 15.68 -20.76 -32.37
N VAL A 82 15.73 -19.59 -31.74
CA VAL A 82 16.90 -18.70 -31.77
C VAL A 82 17.55 -18.63 -30.39
N LYS A 83 18.84 -18.28 -30.33
CA LYS A 83 19.55 -18.01 -29.06
C LYS A 83 19.76 -16.52 -28.83
N THR A 84 19.92 -15.77 -29.92
CA THR A 84 20.21 -14.33 -29.87
C THR A 84 19.25 -13.55 -30.76
N ALA A 85 19.04 -12.26 -30.45
CA ALA A 85 18.18 -11.41 -31.26
C ALA A 85 18.67 -11.22 -32.71
N ALA A 86 19.99 -11.33 -32.95
CA ALA A 86 20.56 -11.21 -34.29
C ALA A 86 20.14 -12.37 -35.21
N GLU A 87 20.00 -13.58 -34.65
CA GLU A 87 19.54 -14.78 -35.37
C GLU A 87 18.08 -14.68 -35.83
N LEU A 88 17.28 -13.76 -35.29
CA LEU A 88 15.90 -13.57 -35.76
C LEU A 88 15.84 -13.23 -37.26
N SER A 89 16.90 -12.62 -37.81
CA SER A 89 17.00 -12.32 -39.24
C SER A 89 17.07 -13.55 -40.15
N THR A 90 17.41 -14.72 -39.61
CA THR A 90 17.40 -15.98 -40.37
C THR A 90 16.03 -16.67 -40.34
N GLU A 91 15.23 -16.41 -39.30
CA GLU A 91 13.89 -17.00 -39.11
C GLU A 91 12.75 -16.12 -39.63
N TYR A 92 12.96 -14.80 -39.66
CA TYR A 92 11.95 -13.81 -39.99
C TYR A 92 12.39 -12.87 -41.10
N ILE A 93 11.45 -12.55 -41.99
CA ILE A 93 11.62 -11.51 -42.99
C ILE A 93 11.23 -10.18 -42.36
N PHE A 94 12.23 -9.33 -42.12
CA PHE A 94 11.99 -8.00 -41.57
C PHE A 94 11.50 -7.03 -42.65
N GLY A 95 10.62 -6.11 -42.25
CA GLY A 95 10.23 -4.98 -43.09
C GLY A 95 11.45 -4.14 -43.47
N GLN A 96 11.47 -3.58 -44.67
CA GLN A 96 12.59 -2.76 -45.16
C GLN A 96 12.89 -1.61 -44.19
N GLY A 97 14.14 -1.54 -43.70
CA GLY A 97 14.60 -0.53 -42.73
C GLY A 97 14.08 -0.72 -41.31
N ARG A 98 13.43 -1.85 -40.99
CA ARG A 98 12.85 -2.19 -39.68
C ARG A 98 13.38 -3.51 -39.13
N GLY A 99 14.64 -3.83 -39.43
CA GLY A 99 15.34 -4.99 -38.91
C GLY A 99 16.09 -4.71 -37.61
N PHE A 100 16.58 -5.76 -36.95
CA PHE A 100 17.36 -5.63 -35.70
C PHE A 100 18.56 -4.69 -35.85
N GLY A 101 19.30 -4.77 -36.97
CA GLY A 101 20.44 -3.90 -37.25
C GLY A 101 20.09 -2.43 -37.52
N ASN A 102 18.81 -2.08 -37.67
CA ASN A 102 18.36 -0.69 -37.85
C ASN A 102 18.03 0.03 -36.54
N LEU A 103 18.08 -0.66 -35.40
CA LEU A 103 17.81 -0.08 -34.08
C LEU A 103 19.00 0.72 -33.56
N SER A 104 18.74 1.65 -32.63
CA SER A 104 19.80 2.34 -31.89
C SER A 104 20.59 1.37 -31.02
N ASN A 105 21.78 1.77 -30.57
CA ASN A 105 22.65 0.93 -29.74
C ASN A 105 21.94 0.43 -28.47
N VAL A 106 21.16 1.30 -27.82
CA VAL A 106 20.40 0.92 -26.62
C VAL A 106 19.18 0.07 -26.99
N GLY A 107 18.52 0.34 -28.11
CA GLY A 107 17.41 -0.49 -28.61
C GLY A 107 17.85 -1.92 -28.92
N GLN A 108 19.01 -2.09 -29.59
CA GLN A 108 19.63 -3.39 -29.83
C GLN A 108 19.94 -4.12 -28.51
N TRP A 109 20.49 -3.41 -27.53
CA TRP A 109 20.79 -3.98 -26.21
C TRP A 109 19.53 -4.41 -25.45
N MET A 110 18.47 -3.59 -25.44
CA MET A 110 17.22 -3.88 -24.74
C MET A 110 16.49 -5.10 -25.31
N ILE A 111 16.37 -5.18 -26.65
CA ILE A 111 15.80 -6.35 -27.32
C ILE A 111 16.72 -7.55 -27.22
N GLY A 112 18.03 -7.37 -27.37
CA GLY A 112 19.01 -8.43 -27.22
C GLY A 112 18.83 -9.17 -25.89
N MET A 113 18.80 -8.43 -24.79
CA MET A 113 18.56 -8.99 -23.45
C MET A 113 17.19 -9.66 -23.35
N SER A 114 16.13 -9.03 -23.87
CA SER A 114 14.78 -9.59 -23.75
C SER A 114 14.61 -10.90 -24.53
N ILE A 115 15.19 -10.99 -25.73
CA ILE A 115 15.13 -12.19 -26.56
C ILE A 115 15.99 -13.30 -25.96
N GLU A 116 17.17 -13.00 -25.44
CA GLU A 116 18.03 -13.98 -24.77
C GLU A 116 17.31 -14.62 -23.56
N GLU A 117 16.64 -13.82 -22.73
CA GLU A 117 15.86 -14.31 -21.57
C GLU A 117 14.62 -15.12 -21.98
N LEU A 118 13.98 -14.76 -23.11
CA LEU A 118 12.85 -15.52 -23.66
C LEU A 118 13.28 -16.85 -24.29
N ALA A 119 14.40 -16.84 -25.01
CA ALA A 119 14.95 -17.98 -25.74
C ALA A 119 15.55 -19.03 -24.79
N THR A 120 16.13 -18.59 -23.68
CA THR A 120 16.78 -19.48 -22.71
C THR A 120 15.88 -19.81 -21.52
N VAL A 121 16.11 -20.96 -20.88
CA VAL A 121 15.47 -21.28 -19.60
C VAL A 121 16.30 -20.63 -18.49
N SER A 122 16.02 -19.36 -18.23
CA SER A 122 16.70 -18.55 -17.23
C SER A 122 15.95 -18.56 -15.91
N ALA A 123 16.69 -18.68 -14.80
CA ALA A 123 16.14 -18.52 -13.45
C ALA A 123 16.14 -17.05 -12.99
N ASP A 124 16.59 -16.12 -13.83
CA ASP A 124 16.80 -14.71 -13.47
C ASP A 124 15.60 -13.81 -13.78
N VAL A 125 14.57 -14.33 -14.45
CA VAL A 125 13.35 -13.60 -14.79
C VAL A 125 12.08 -14.32 -14.31
N TYR A 126 11.01 -13.54 -14.10
CA TYR A 126 9.64 -14.02 -13.93
C TYR A 126 8.86 -13.71 -15.20
N PHE A 127 8.11 -14.70 -15.71
CA PHE A 127 7.12 -14.55 -16.77
C PHE A 127 5.73 -14.48 -16.16
N LEU A 128 5.16 -13.30 -16.14
CA LEU A 128 3.88 -13.05 -15.49
C LEU A 128 2.75 -13.00 -16.51
N THR A 129 1.65 -13.68 -16.20
CA THR A 129 0.40 -13.53 -16.97
C THR A 129 -0.29 -12.27 -16.50
N ALA A 130 -0.69 -11.40 -17.42
CA ALA A 130 -1.27 -10.08 -17.14
C ALA A 130 -2.67 -9.92 -17.77
N GLY A 131 -3.39 -11.03 -17.96
CA GLY A 131 -4.78 -11.03 -18.41
C GLY A 131 -4.97 -11.30 -19.91
N ALA A 132 -6.25 -11.43 -20.28
CA ALA A 132 -6.71 -11.63 -21.64
C ALA A 132 -7.82 -10.62 -21.92
N TYR A 133 -7.64 -9.81 -22.96
CA TYR A 133 -8.45 -8.63 -23.24
C TYR A 133 -9.13 -8.74 -24.59
N ALA A 134 -10.36 -8.26 -24.72
CA ALA A 134 -11.03 -8.21 -26.01
C ALA A 134 -10.52 -6.99 -26.81
N ILE A 135 -10.12 -7.21 -28.06
CA ILE A 135 -9.76 -6.12 -28.98
C ILE A 135 -11.02 -5.37 -29.41
N MET A 136 -11.07 -4.06 -29.11
CA MET A 136 -12.11 -3.16 -29.58
C MET A 136 -11.75 -2.53 -30.94
N ASP A 137 -12.75 -2.08 -31.70
CA ASP A 137 -12.57 -1.54 -33.08
C ASP A 137 -11.61 -0.35 -33.18
N SER A 138 -11.43 0.42 -32.11
CA SER A 138 -10.52 1.56 -32.05
C SER A 138 -9.04 1.18 -31.81
N THR A 139 -8.76 -0.08 -31.45
CA THR A 139 -7.43 -0.51 -30.97
C THR A 139 -6.67 -1.26 -32.07
N ASN A 140 -5.55 -0.70 -32.54
CA ASN A 140 -4.71 -1.34 -33.56
C ASN A 140 -3.26 -1.53 -33.08
N PHE A 141 -2.90 -2.76 -32.73
CA PHE A 141 -1.53 -3.15 -32.37
C PHE A 141 -0.72 -3.65 -33.57
N CYS A 142 -1.40 -4.08 -34.64
CA CYS A 142 -0.81 -4.69 -35.83
C CYS A 142 -0.34 -3.69 -36.89
N GLY A 143 -0.73 -2.41 -36.79
CA GLY A 143 -0.43 -1.39 -37.80
C GLY A 143 1.05 -1.23 -38.16
N GLY A 144 1.95 -1.64 -37.26
CA GLY A 144 3.40 -1.65 -37.50
C GLY A 144 3.85 -2.56 -38.64
N PHE A 145 3.07 -3.59 -39.01
CA PHE A 145 3.40 -4.50 -40.11
C PHE A 145 3.19 -3.88 -41.51
N ASN A 146 2.57 -2.70 -41.63
CA ASN A 146 2.45 -2.02 -42.92
C ASN A 146 3.84 -1.68 -43.47
N GLY A 147 4.11 -2.09 -44.70
CA GLY A 147 5.40 -1.87 -45.35
C GLY A 147 5.74 -2.90 -46.41
N ASN A 148 6.98 -2.82 -46.90
CA ASN A 148 7.53 -3.70 -47.92
C ASN A 148 8.46 -4.73 -47.28
N TYR A 149 8.36 -5.98 -47.74
CA TYR A 149 9.15 -7.11 -47.26
C TYR A 149 9.80 -7.80 -48.46
N SER A 150 11.10 -8.06 -48.38
CA SER A 150 11.85 -8.77 -49.42
C SER A 150 11.66 -10.28 -49.25
N VAL A 151 10.87 -10.89 -50.12
CA VAL A 151 10.49 -12.31 -50.04
C VAL A 151 11.07 -13.05 -51.26
N PRO A 152 12.30 -13.59 -51.15
CA PRO A 152 13.00 -14.15 -52.30
C PRO A 152 12.40 -15.48 -52.78
N ASP A 153 11.81 -16.26 -51.86
CA ASP A 153 11.22 -17.56 -52.14
C ASP A 153 9.83 -17.68 -51.49
N LEU A 154 8.88 -18.23 -52.25
CA LEU A 154 7.51 -18.53 -51.84
C LEU A 154 7.23 -20.04 -51.77
N ALA A 155 8.26 -20.88 -51.93
CA ALA A 155 8.13 -22.33 -51.80
C ALA A 155 7.76 -22.77 -50.38
N MET A 156 8.13 -21.97 -49.38
CA MET A 156 7.79 -22.20 -47.97
C MET A 156 6.97 -21.04 -47.38
N PRO A 157 6.12 -21.33 -46.36
CA PRO A 157 5.43 -20.31 -45.57
C PRO A 157 6.43 -19.31 -44.99
N VAL A 158 6.14 -18.01 -45.06
CA VAL A 158 7.05 -16.96 -44.59
C VAL A 158 6.59 -16.37 -43.25
N LYS A 159 7.54 -15.99 -42.39
CA LYS A 159 7.25 -15.25 -41.15
C LYS A 159 7.68 -13.80 -41.31
N LEU A 160 6.83 -12.85 -40.94
CA LEU A 160 7.12 -11.42 -41.06
C LEU A 160 7.45 -10.84 -39.68
N ALA A 161 8.40 -9.90 -39.64
CA ALA A 161 8.74 -9.18 -38.42
C ALA A 161 8.99 -7.69 -38.68
N VAL A 162 8.77 -6.89 -37.65
CA VAL A 162 9.15 -5.48 -37.63
C VAL A 162 9.69 -5.14 -36.25
N VAL A 163 10.72 -4.29 -36.22
CA VAL A 163 11.21 -3.72 -34.97
C VAL A 163 11.50 -2.23 -35.17
N ASP A 164 11.14 -1.44 -34.16
CA ASP A 164 11.31 0.01 -34.12
C ASP A 164 11.67 0.41 -32.69
N ASP A 165 12.48 1.44 -32.52
CA ASP A 165 12.84 1.99 -31.22
C ASP A 165 12.73 3.51 -31.18
N GLY A 166 12.60 4.03 -29.97
CA GLY A 166 12.39 5.45 -29.76
C GLY A 166 12.59 5.88 -28.32
N VAL A 167 12.51 7.19 -28.12
CA VAL A 167 12.57 7.84 -26.82
C VAL A 167 11.30 8.64 -26.61
N THR A 168 10.67 8.42 -25.46
CA THR A 168 9.57 9.26 -24.97
C THR A 168 10.15 10.43 -24.19
N TYR A 169 9.79 11.61 -24.63
CA TYR A 169 10.06 12.89 -24.00
C TYR A 169 8.82 13.36 -23.23
N ILE A 170 9.01 13.98 -22.08
CA ILE A 170 7.91 14.47 -21.23
C ILE A 170 8.22 15.88 -20.75
N ARG A 171 7.18 16.72 -20.68
CA ARG A 171 7.24 18.08 -20.13
C ARG A 171 6.26 18.23 -18.97
N GLY A 172 6.60 19.08 -18.00
CA GLY A 172 5.69 19.41 -16.90
C GLY A 172 5.47 18.25 -15.92
N ASN A 173 4.62 18.46 -14.93
CA ASN A 173 4.21 17.49 -13.93
C ASN A 173 2.73 17.76 -13.58
N SER A 174 2.15 16.95 -12.69
CA SER A 174 0.73 17.09 -12.32
C SER A 174 0.34 18.50 -11.84
N LEU A 175 1.26 19.24 -11.20
CA LEU A 175 0.98 20.60 -10.73
C LEU A 175 1.03 21.60 -11.89
N THR A 176 2.02 21.50 -12.79
CA THR A 176 2.05 22.40 -13.96
C THR A 176 0.84 22.16 -14.86
N HIS A 177 0.44 20.91 -15.08
CA HIS A 177 -0.79 20.58 -15.80
C HIS A 177 -2.06 21.21 -15.17
N ALA A 178 -2.08 21.37 -13.85
CA ALA A 178 -3.23 21.96 -13.15
C ALA A 178 -3.22 23.49 -13.14
N PHE A 179 -2.04 24.13 -13.23
CA PHE A 179 -1.88 25.58 -13.05
C PHE A 179 -1.38 26.33 -14.30
N THR A 180 -1.00 25.61 -15.35
CA THR A 180 -0.49 26.18 -16.61
C THR A 180 -1.09 25.45 -17.82
N ASN A 181 -0.81 25.96 -19.02
CA ASN A 181 -1.31 25.42 -20.29
C ASN A 181 -0.29 24.48 -20.98
N ASP A 182 0.56 23.79 -20.22
CA ASP A 182 1.62 22.94 -20.79
C ASP A 182 1.10 21.69 -21.54
N LEU A 183 -0.18 21.35 -21.37
CA LEU A 183 -0.89 20.30 -22.13
C LEU A 183 -1.45 20.78 -23.46
N THR A 184 -1.61 22.09 -23.67
CA THR A 184 -2.34 22.64 -24.82
C THR A 184 -1.52 23.64 -25.65
N GLU A 185 -0.60 24.37 -25.01
CA GLU A 185 0.24 25.39 -25.63
C GLU A 185 1.66 24.90 -25.88
N ASN A 186 2.33 25.44 -26.91
CA ASN A 186 3.72 25.15 -27.25
C ASN A 186 4.01 23.65 -27.36
N LEU A 187 3.07 22.90 -27.94
CA LEU A 187 3.22 21.47 -28.18
C LEU A 187 4.12 21.23 -29.41
N PRO A 188 4.92 20.16 -29.41
CA PRO A 188 5.72 19.78 -30.57
C PRO A 188 4.86 19.48 -31.80
N THR A 189 5.39 19.77 -32.98
CA THR A 189 4.80 19.32 -34.25
C THR A 189 5.25 17.89 -34.58
N LYS A 190 4.58 17.26 -35.56
CA LYS A 190 4.94 15.91 -36.05
C LYS A 190 6.38 15.78 -36.55
N ASP A 191 6.98 16.89 -36.97
CA ASP A 191 8.33 16.94 -37.52
C ASP A 191 9.37 17.45 -36.51
N ALA A 192 8.97 17.66 -35.25
CA ALA A 192 9.86 18.16 -34.20
C ALA A 192 10.97 17.15 -33.89
N LYS A 193 12.21 17.66 -33.82
CA LYS A 193 13.42 16.91 -33.49
C LYS A 193 13.74 16.97 -32.00
N MET A 194 14.71 16.18 -31.56
CA MET A 194 15.15 16.13 -30.16
C MET A 194 15.54 17.53 -29.64
N ALA A 195 16.24 18.32 -30.46
CA ALA A 195 16.63 19.68 -30.09
C ALA A 195 15.43 20.62 -29.88
N ASP A 196 14.39 20.49 -30.71
CA ASP A 196 13.16 21.28 -30.60
C ASP A 196 12.40 20.92 -29.32
N LEU A 197 12.33 19.62 -28.99
CA LEU A 197 11.73 19.14 -27.75
C LEU A 197 12.43 19.72 -26.52
N VAL A 198 13.76 19.69 -26.50
CA VAL A 198 14.55 20.27 -25.41
C VAL A 198 14.32 21.78 -25.31
N ALA A 199 14.26 22.48 -26.44
CA ALA A 199 13.94 23.91 -26.48
C ALA A 199 12.54 24.23 -25.94
N LEU A 200 11.58 23.32 -26.14
CA LEU A 200 10.21 23.41 -25.60
C LEU A 200 10.09 22.94 -24.14
N GLY A 201 11.20 22.56 -23.49
CA GLY A 201 11.23 22.13 -22.09
C GLY A 201 10.87 20.66 -21.85
N PHE A 202 10.89 19.84 -22.90
CA PHE A 202 10.73 18.40 -22.76
C PHE A 202 12.08 17.73 -22.42
N HIS A 203 12.02 16.66 -21.64
CA HIS A 203 13.19 15.86 -21.28
C HIS A 203 12.95 14.37 -21.57
N PRO A 204 14.00 13.61 -21.95
CA PRO A 204 13.86 12.19 -22.21
C PRO A 204 13.59 11.42 -20.91
N ALA A 205 12.56 10.58 -20.90
CA ALA A 205 12.05 9.93 -19.69
C ALA A 205 11.88 8.40 -19.80
N ARG A 206 11.80 7.86 -21.02
CA ARG A 206 11.70 6.41 -21.28
C ARG A 206 12.27 6.06 -22.65
N MET A 207 13.12 5.04 -22.74
CA MET A 207 13.48 4.39 -24.00
C MET A 207 12.54 3.22 -24.23
N GLN A 208 12.19 2.97 -25.48
CA GLN A 208 11.27 1.91 -25.84
C GLN A 208 11.71 1.22 -27.12
N THR A 209 11.52 -0.09 -27.18
CA THR A 209 11.76 -0.88 -28.39
C THR A 209 10.64 -1.88 -28.56
N ASP A 210 9.99 -1.83 -29.72
CA ASP A 210 8.79 -2.60 -30.03
C ASP A 210 9.07 -3.57 -31.17
N MET A 211 9.22 -4.85 -30.83
CA MET A 211 9.37 -5.94 -31.80
C MET A 211 8.05 -6.68 -31.97
N LYS A 212 7.65 -6.90 -33.22
CA LYS A 212 6.45 -7.66 -33.58
C LYS A 212 6.80 -8.74 -34.57
N MET A 213 6.28 -9.94 -34.34
CA MET A 213 6.59 -11.14 -35.12
C MET A 213 5.29 -11.87 -35.44
N THR A 214 5.09 -12.28 -36.69
CA THR A 214 3.94 -13.10 -37.08
C THR A 214 4.27 -14.59 -36.96
N THR A 215 3.23 -15.42 -36.92
CA THR A 215 3.37 -16.82 -37.33
C THR A 215 3.49 -16.92 -38.86
N SER A 216 3.75 -18.13 -39.35
CA SER A 216 3.97 -18.37 -40.79
C SER A 216 2.74 -18.04 -41.64
N VAL A 217 2.99 -17.51 -42.84
CA VAL A 217 1.98 -17.05 -43.81
C VAL A 217 2.26 -17.61 -45.19
N ASP A 218 1.24 -18.21 -45.80
CA ASP A 218 1.32 -18.80 -47.14
C ASP A 218 0.99 -17.76 -48.22
N ILE A 219 1.92 -16.84 -48.47
CA ILE A 219 1.77 -15.86 -49.55
C ILE A 219 1.85 -16.59 -50.90
N LYS A 220 0.82 -16.48 -51.73
CA LYS A 220 0.84 -17.03 -53.10
C LYS A 220 1.29 -15.97 -54.10
N ASN A 221 1.93 -16.39 -55.19
CA ASN A 221 2.29 -15.51 -56.30
C ASN A 221 1.02 -15.12 -57.08
N LYS A 222 0.29 -14.12 -56.56
CA LYS A 222 -0.90 -13.53 -57.18
C LYS A 222 -0.74 -12.02 -57.22
N SER A 223 -1.10 -11.42 -58.35
CA SER A 223 -1.13 -9.97 -58.53
C SER A 223 -2.29 -9.29 -57.77
N SER A 224 -3.30 -10.05 -57.38
CA SER A 224 -4.40 -9.60 -56.52
C SER A 224 -4.02 -9.61 -55.04
N SER A 225 -4.64 -8.71 -54.27
CA SER A 225 -4.45 -8.67 -52.82
C SER A 225 -5.04 -9.91 -52.15
N GLN A 226 -4.31 -10.43 -51.16
CA GLN A 226 -4.65 -11.60 -50.35
C GLN A 226 -4.86 -11.15 -48.91
N ASN A 227 -5.89 -11.66 -48.24
CA ASN A 227 -6.19 -11.34 -46.85
C ASN A 227 -5.89 -12.54 -45.97
N PHE A 228 -5.21 -12.29 -44.86
CA PHE A 228 -4.84 -13.34 -43.90
C PHE A 228 -5.19 -12.88 -42.48
N ALA A 229 -5.71 -13.81 -41.68
CA ALA A 229 -5.85 -13.66 -40.24
C ALA A 229 -4.75 -14.49 -39.58
N ILE A 230 -3.75 -13.84 -39.00
CA ILE A 230 -2.51 -14.49 -38.56
C ILE A 230 -2.24 -14.17 -37.09
N PRO A 231 -1.94 -15.20 -36.28
CA PRO A 231 -1.44 -14.99 -34.93
C PRO A 231 -0.10 -14.25 -34.93
N TRP A 232 0.06 -13.30 -34.02
CA TRP A 232 1.27 -12.50 -33.88
C TRP A 232 1.71 -12.43 -32.42
N TYR A 233 2.97 -12.06 -32.21
CA TYR A 233 3.59 -11.88 -30.92
C TYR A 233 4.30 -10.52 -30.85
N ARG A 234 4.33 -9.94 -29.66
CA ARG A 234 5.01 -8.69 -29.35
C ARG A 234 6.03 -8.89 -28.23
N VAL A 235 7.20 -8.30 -28.41
CA VAL A 235 8.18 -8.08 -27.34
C VAL A 235 8.42 -6.58 -27.27
N TYR A 236 7.83 -5.93 -26.27
CA TYR A 236 7.88 -4.49 -26.11
C TYR A 236 8.68 -4.11 -24.86
N SER A 237 9.94 -3.80 -25.07
CA SER A 237 10.90 -3.48 -24.02
C SER A 237 10.87 -1.99 -23.71
N LYS A 238 10.84 -1.64 -22.43
CA LYS A 238 10.83 -0.26 -21.91
C LYS A 238 11.93 -0.12 -20.87
N SER A 239 12.78 0.90 -21.01
CA SER A 239 13.77 1.22 -19.98
C SER A 239 13.61 2.65 -19.51
N PHE A 240 13.80 2.87 -18.21
CA PHE A 240 13.57 4.13 -17.52
C PHE A 240 14.87 4.87 -17.17
N CYS A 241 16.01 4.28 -17.53
CA CYS A 241 17.32 4.92 -17.53
C CYS A 241 18.22 4.25 -18.56
N THR A 242 19.22 4.97 -19.07
CA THR A 242 20.15 4.40 -20.05
C THR A 242 20.97 3.28 -19.39
N GLY A 243 20.96 2.08 -19.97
CA GLY A 243 21.68 0.90 -19.45
C GLY A 243 20.99 0.16 -18.31
N CYS A 244 19.79 0.56 -17.93
CA CYS A 244 19.01 -0.13 -16.91
C CYS A 244 18.25 -1.33 -17.49
N THR A 245 18.08 -2.37 -16.68
CA THR A 245 17.33 -3.57 -17.07
C THR A 245 15.92 -3.17 -17.54
N PRO A 246 15.52 -3.54 -18.77
CA PRO A 246 14.23 -3.16 -19.30
C PRO A 246 13.10 -3.96 -18.62
N LEU A 247 11.96 -3.29 -18.51
CA LEU A 247 10.66 -3.93 -18.32
C LEU A 247 10.16 -4.36 -19.70
N THR A 248 9.80 -5.63 -19.85
CA THR A 248 9.33 -6.15 -21.15
C THR A 248 7.88 -6.59 -21.07
N ALA A 249 7.02 -5.93 -21.85
CA ALA A 249 5.65 -6.35 -22.07
C ALA A 249 5.59 -7.34 -23.24
N LEU A 250 4.95 -8.48 -23.00
CA LEU A 250 4.75 -9.55 -23.96
C LEU A 250 3.30 -9.51 -24.41
N SER A 251 3.06 -9.74 -25.69
CA SER A 251 1.69 -9.77 -26.20
C SER A 251 1.49 -10.83 -27.25
N HIS A 252 0.27 -11.33 -27.34
CA HIS A 252 -0.15 -12.30 -28.34
C HIS A 252 -1.58 -12.01 -28.76
N GLY A 253 -1.87 -12.08 -30.05
CA GLY A 253 -3.20 -11.87 -30.59
C GLY A 253 -3.28 -12.22 -32.06
N ILE A 254 -4.30 -11.73 -32.76
CA ILE A 254 -4.54 -12.00 -34.18
C ILE A 254 -4.52 -10.68 -34.97
N CYS A 255 -3.78 -10.65 -36.08
CA CYS A 255 -3.77 -9.55 -37.04
C CYS A 255 -4.48 -9.95 -38.32
N ASN A 256 -5.30 -9.05 -38.85
CA ASN A 256 -5.79 -9.11 -40.22
C ASN A 256 -4.86 -8.29 -41.12
N ILE A 257 -4.17 -8.96 -42.05
CA ILE A 257 -3.25 -8.32 -42.98
C ILE A 257 -3.69 -8.52 -44.42
N THR A 258 -3.50 -7.48 -45.24
CA THR A 258 -3.75 -7.51 -46.69
C THR A 258 -2.42 -7.37 -47.43
N VAL A 259 -2.02 -8.45 -48.09
CA VAL A 259 -0.72 -8.58 -48.75
C VAL A 259 -0.90 -8.66 -50.27
N LYS A 260 -0.07 -7.93 -51.01
CA LYS A 260 0.09 -8.09 -52.45
C LYS A 260 1.52 -8.49 -52.76
N TYR A 261 1.71 -9.58 -53.51
CA TYR A 261 3.04 -10.01 -53.91
C TYR A 261 3.38 -9.46 -55.30
N VAL A 262 4.60 -8.93 -55.44
CA VAL A 262 5.12 -8.36 -56.68
C VAL A 262 6.31 -9.19 -57.12
N ASP A 263 6.10 -10.06 -58.12
CA ASP A 263 7.12 -11.02 -58.56
C ASP A 263 8.37 -10.36 -59.17
N ALA A 264 8.18 -9.24 -59.87
CA ALA A 264 9.28 -8.50 -60.51
C ALA A 264 10.36 -8.02 -59.52
N THR A 265 9.95 -7.65 -58.31
CA THR A 265 10.84 -7.17 -57.26
C THR A 265 11.06 -8.20 -56.14
N LYS A 266 10.39 -9.35 -56.22
CA LYS A 266 10.34 -10.36 -55.14
C LYS A 266 9.95 -9.73 -53.80
N THR A 267 8.94 -8.85 -53.82
CA THR A 267 8.49 -8.14 -52.62
C THR A 267 7.03 -8.46 -52.27
N ALA A 268 6.79 -8.65 -50.98
CA ALA A 268 5.45 -8.65 -50.41
C ALA A 268 5.13 -7.25 -49.85
N VAL A 269 4.07 -6.63 -50.35
CA VAL A 269 3.59 -5.33 -49.91
C VAL A 269 2.40 -5.53 -48.99
N VAL A 270 2.58 -5.23 -47.70
CA VAL A 270 1.51 -5.24 -46.71
C VAL A 270 0.83 -3.87 -46.74
N SER A 271 -0.33 -3.82 -47.39
CA SER A 271 -1.07 -2.57 -47.64
C SER A 271 -1.98 -2.15 -46.48
N LYS A 272 -2.51 -3.13 -45.74
CA LYS A 272 -3.34 -2.93 -44.55
C LYS A 272 -2.96 -3.97 -43.50
N SER A 273 -2.89 -3.53 -42.25
CA SER A 273 -2.64 -4.38 -41.10
C SER A 273 -3.37 -3.79 -39.89
N PHE A 274 -4.28 -4.58 -39.32
CA PHE A 274 -5.06 -4.17 -38.16
C PHE A 274 -5.32 -5.35 -37.23
N SER A 275 -5.46 -5.09 -35.93
CA SER A 275 -5.86 -6.12 -34.97
C SER A 275 -7.23 -6.68 -35.34
N ALA A 276 -7.42 -8.00 -35.28
CA ALA A 276 -8.71 -8.61 -35.56
C ALA A 276 -9.75 -8.14 -34.51
N PRO A 277 -10.85 -7.49 -34.93
CA PRO A 277 -11.90 -7.04 -34.01
C PRO A 277 -12.48 -8.21 -33.20
N ASN A 278 -12.81 -7.95 -31.93
CA ASN A 278 -13.38 -8.93 -31.00
C ASN A 278 -12.51 -10.19 -30.77
N SER A 279 -11.26 -10.19 -31.23
CA SER A 279 -10.29 -11.24 -30.90
C SER A 279 -9.70 -11.04 -29.51
N THR A 280 -9.23 -12.13 -28.90
CA THR A 280 -8.55 -12.08 -27.61
C THR A 280 -7.09 -11.66 -27.77
N HIS A 281 -6.67 -10.70 -26.95
CA HIS A 281 -5.30 -10.23 -26.80
C HIS A 281 -4.76 -10.64 -25.43
N TYR A 282 -3.78 -11.53 -25.43
CA TYR A 282 -3.10 -11.97 -24.22
C TYR A 282 -1.96 -11.00 -23.90
N LEU A 283 -1.91 -10.57 -22.64
CA LEU A 283 -0.85 -9.73 -22.12
C LEU A 283 0.00 -10.54 -21.13
N GLY A 284 1.31 -10.37 -21.23
CA GLY A 284 2.27 -10.85 -20.25
C GLY A 284 3.30 -9.80 -19.92
N LEU A 285 4.01 -10.00 -18.83
CA LEU A 285 5.11 -9.15 -18.40
C LEU A 285 6.31 -10.02 -18.05
N MET A 286 7.50 -9.54 -18.38
CA MET A 286 8.76 -10.16 -17.98
C MET A 286 9.47 -9.21 -17.02
N PHE A 287 9.65 -9.67 -15.78
CA PHE A 287 10.38 -8.94 -14.74
C PHE A 287 11.67 -9.67 -14.40
N ARG A 288 12.74 -8.92 -14.14
CA ARG A 288 13.93 -9.52 -13.53
C ARG A 288 13.64 -9.89 -12.08
N ARG A 289 14.07 -11.08 -11.66
CA ARG A 289 13.99 -11.50 -10.27
C ARG A 289 14.86 -10.60 -9.42
N SER A 290 14.36 -10.28 -8.22
CA SER A 290 15.07 -9.44 -7.26
C SER A 290 15.12 -10.14 -5.91
N ILE A 291 16.27 -10.07 -5.26
CA ILE A 291 16.40 -10.53 -3.88
C ILE A 291 15.46 -9.72 -2.96
N TYR A 292 15.21 -8.44 -3.29
CA TYR A 292 14.33 -7.57 -2.52
C TYR A 292 12.88 -8.04 -2.57
N SER A 293 12.35 -8.44 -3.72
CA SER A 293 10.98 -8.97 -3.81
C SER A 293 10.84 -10.32 -3.12
N THR A 294 11.89 -11.15 -3.15
CA THR A 294 11.94 -12.42 -2.42
C THR A 294 11.94 -12.21 -0.90
N ILE A 295 12.81 -11.34 -0.38
CA ILE A 295 12.82 -10.95 1.03
C ILE A 295 11.47 -10.34 1.42
N GLY A 296 10.93 -9.46 0.58
CA GLY A 296 9.61 -8.86 0.78
C GLY A 296 8.52 -9.91 0.96
N ALA A 297 8.47 -10.93 0.09
CA ALA A 297 7.51 -12.03 0.22
C ALA A 297 7.68 -12.82 1.52
N VAL A 298 8.91 -13.15 1.92
CA VAL A 298 9.18 -13.86 3.19
C VAL A 298 8.72 -13.04 4.40
N LEU A 299 9.06 -11.75 4.44
CA LEU A 299 8.61 -10.86 5.53
C LEU A 299 7.09 -10.77 5.61
N LYS A 300 6.39 -10.77 4.46
CA LYS A 300 4.92 -10.77 4.39
C LYS A 300 4.34 -12.04 5.04
N TYR A 301 4.87 -13.22 4.72
CA TYR A 301 4.38 -14.48 5.31
C TYR A 301 4.68 -14.57 6.81
N ILE A 302 5.86 -14.11 7.26
CA ILE A 302 6.18 -14.02 8.69
C ILE A 302 5.19 -13.09 9.40
N ALA A 303 4.89 -11.93 8.82
CA ALA A 303 3.92 -10.99 9.38
C ALA A 303 2.52 -11.63 9.49
N ILE A 304 2.03 -12.28 8.42
CA ILE A 304 0.74 -12.99 8.43
C ILE A 304 0.71 -14.05 9.53
N PHE A 305 1.79 -14.84 9.68
CA PHE A 305 1.89 -15.84 10.74
C PHE A 305 1.79 -15.21 12.14
N ILE A 306 2.55 -14.15 12.41
CA ILE A 306 2.54 -13.44 13.70
C ILE A 306 1.14 -12.89 14.00
N ALA A 307 0.48 -12.28 13.01
CA ALA A 307 -0.87 -11.75 13.19
C ALA A 307 -1.88 -12.85 13.50
N VAL A 308 -1.93 -13.91 12.68
CA VAL A 308 -2.89 -15.01 12.85
C VAL A 308 -2.67 -15.72 14.18
N ALA A 309 -1.43 -16.12 14.47
CA ALA A 309 -1.13 -16.87 15.67
C ALA A 309 -1.31 -16.02 16.94
N GLY A 310 -0.85 -14.77 16.95
CA GLY A 310 -1.07 -13.84 18.06
C GLY A 310 -2.56 -13.52 18.27
N TYR A 311 -3.33 -13.34 17.20
CA TYR A 311 -4.77 -13.12 17.32
C TYR A 311 -5.50 -14.34 17.88
N LEU A 312 -5.16 -15.55 17.41
CA LEU A 312 -5.73 -16.80 17.92
C LEU A 312 -5.41 -17.00 19.40
N ALA A 313 -4.19 -16.68 19.84
CA ALA A 313 -3.84 -16.67 21.26
C ALA A 313 -4.70 -15.68 22.06
N GLY A 314 -4.92 -14.47 21.53
CA GLY A 314 -5.78 -13.45 22.12
C GLY A 314 -7.28 -13.80 22.18
N ARG A 315 -7.73 -14.88 21.53
CA ARG A 315 -9.12 -15.40 21.66
C ARG A 315 -9.34 -16.08 23.01
N LYS A 316 -8.27 -16.44 23.72
CA LYS A 316 -8.31 -16.90 25.10
C LYS A 316 -7.95 -15.77 26.06
N THR A 317 -8.43 -15.86 27.29
CA THR A 317 -8.07 -14.89 28.33
C THR A 317 -6.60 -15.06 28.69
N ILE A 318 -5.79 -14.04 28.44
CA ILE A 318 -4.36 -14.08 28.73
C ILE A 318 -4.16 -13.79 30.21
N GLN A 319 -3.21 -14.46 30.85
CA GLN A 319 -2.89 -14.23 32.26
C GLN A 319 -2.30 -12.82 32.44
N TRP A 320 -2.69 -12.14 33.51
CA TRP A 320 -2.15 -10.83 33.85
C TRP A 320 -0.64 -10.93 33.99
N HIS A 321 0.10 -10.12 33.24
CA HIS A 321 1.55 -10.16 33.25
C HIS A 321 2.05 -9.29 34.40
N GLU A 322 2.88 -9.87 35.26
CA GLU A 322 3.51 -9.19 36.39
C GLU A 322 5.01 -9.30 36.19
N ARG A 323 5.70 -8.16 36.09
CA ARG A 323 7.17 -8.17 36.05
C ARG A 323 7.72 -8.49 37.43
N VAL A 324 8.41 -9.61 37.52
CA VAL A 324 9.33 -9.85 38.64
C VAL A 324 10.54 -8.93 38.42
N PRO A 325 10.87 -8.01 39.36
CA PRO A 325 11.95 -7.02 39.19
C PRO A 325 13.33 -7.62 38.86
N GLU A 326 13.52 -8.91 39.14
CA GLU A 326 14.79 -9.64 38.99
C GLU A 326 15.00 -10.24 37.59
N ASN A 327 13.96 -10.33 36.75
CA ASN A 327 14.06 -10.95 35.43
C ASN A 327 14.12 -9.90 34.31
N VAL A 328 15.25 -9.85 33.61
CA VAL A 328 15.38 -9.07 32.37
C VAL A 328 14.69 -9.82 31.25
N GLU A 329 13.66 -9.21 30.68
CA GLU A 329 12.91 -9.75 29.55
C GLU A 329 13.79 -9.81 28.29
N THR A 330 14.02 -11.00 27.75
CA THR A 330 14.79 -11.16 26.51
C THR A 330 13.90 -10.89 25.30
N VAL A 331 14.51 -10.42 24.20
CA VAL A 331 13.79 -10.22 22.92
C VAL A 331 13.13 -11.52 22.45
N ALA A 332 13.80 -12.66 22.62
CA ALA A 332 13.26 -13.98 22.28
C ALA A 332 12.05 -14.34 23.15
N GLY A 333 12.12 -14.09 24.47
CA GLY A 333 10.99 -14.29 25.38
C GLY A 333 9.78 -13.46 24.98
N LYS A 334 10.00 -12.19 24.64
CA LYS A 334 8.94 -11.29 24.17
C LYS A 334 8.30 -11.76 22.86
N LEU A 335 9.08 -12.25 21.90
CA LEU A 335 8.55 -12.80 20.64
C LEU A 335 7.74 -14.08 20.86
N VAL A 336 8.15 -14.93 21.81
CA VAL A 336 7.37 -16.12 22.19
C VAL A 336 6.07 -15.68 22.87
N ASP A 337 6.12 -14.78 23.84
CA ASP A 337 4.92 -14.28 24.54
C ASP A 337 3.98 -13.53 23.59
N MET A 338 4.48 -12.95 22.50
CA MET A 338 3.70 -12.31 21.45
C MET A 338 2.78 -13.29 20.69
N VAL A 339 3.14 -14.58 20.61
CA VAL A 339 2.39 -15.60 19.85
C VAL A 339 1.83 -16.70 20.74
N PHE A 340 2.52 -17.05 21.81
CA PHE A 340 2.21 -18.11 22.75
C PHE A 340 2.22 -17.62 24.21
N PRO A 341 1.38 -16.63 24.56
CA PRO A 341 1.26 -16.17 25.94
C PRO A 341 0.66 -17.26 26.85
N LYS A 342 0.92 -17.13 28.16
CA LYS A 342 0.19 -17.90 29.18
C LYS A 342 -1.29 -17.48 29.18
N TYR A 343 -2.20 -18.44 29.10
CA TYR A 343 -3.63 -18.17 29.02
C TYR A 343 -4.46 -19.07 29.94
N TYR A 344 -5.63 -18.56 30.32
CA TYR A 344 -6.72 -19.32 30.91
C TYR A 344 -7.68 -19.81 29.82
N PRO A 345 -8.31 -20.99 29.96
CA PRO A 345 -9.16 -21.59 28.92
C PRO A 345 -10.50 -20.86 28.68
N HIS A 346 -10.69 -19.65 29.20
CA HIS A 346 -11.86 -18.80 28.99
C HIS A 346 -11.75 -17.99 27.70
N LEU A 347 -12.89 -17.65 27.10
CA LEU A 347 -12.93 -16.84 25.87
C LEU A 347 -12.72 -15.35 26.19
N SER A 348 -11.97 -14.68 25.31
CA SER A 348 -11.80 -13.23 25.34
C SER A 348 -12.22 -12.62 24.00
N HIS A 349 -12.95 -11.51 24.06
CA HIS A 349 -13.39 -10.73 22.88
C HIS A 349 -12.81 -9.31 22.92
N ALA A 350 -11.56 -9.19 23.35
CA ALA A 350 -10.94 -7.89 23.59
C ALA A 350 -10.70 -7.05 22.33
N ILE A 351 -10.26 -7.68 21.24
CA ILE A 351 -9.80 -7.00 20.02
C ILE A 351 -10.30 -7.77 18.78
N ARG A 352 -10.69 -7.06 17.72
CA ARG A 352 -11.04 -7.60 16.39
C ARG A 352 -9.76 -7.77 15.54
N PHE A 353 -9.73 -8.73 14.62
CA PHE A 353 -8.50 -9.09 13.89
C PHE A 353 -7.86 -7.96 13.08
N ASP A 354 -8.65 -7.17 12.37
CA ASP A 354 -8.19 -5.98 11.65
C ASP A 354 -7.51 -4.96 12.59
N LEU A 355 -8.12 -4.68 13.74
CA LEU A 355 -7.63 -3.75 14.74
C LEU A 355 -6.33 -4.26 15.39
N PHE A 356 -6.23 -5.57 15.59
CA PHE A 356 -5.01 -6.24 16.00
C PHE A 356 -3.88 -5.99 14.98
N CYS A 357 -4.15 -6.18 13.69
CA CYS A 357 -3.16 -5.99 12.65
C CYS A 357 -2.68 -4.52 12.54
N TYR A 358 -3.61 -3.55 12.52
CA TYR A 358 -3.21 -2.14 12.36
C TYR A 358 -2.46 -1.56 13.55
N ASN A 359 -2.75 -2.04 14.76
CA ASN A 359 -2.08 -1.55 15.95
C ASN A 359 -0.79 -2.31 16.27
N SER A 360 -0.59 -3.55 15.79
CA SER A 360 0.62 -4.34 16.04
C SER A 360 1.85 -3.75 15.32
N ASP A 361 2.89 -3.42 16.07
CA ASP A 361 4.10 -2.76 15.54
C ASP A 361 4.93 -3.68 14.65
N VAL A 362 5.21 -4.90 15.13
CA VAL A 362 6.01 -5.87 14.37
C VAL A 362 5.28 -6.25 13.09
N PHE A 363 3.97 -6.45 13.16
CA PHE A 363 3.17 -6.74 11.97
C PHE A 363 3.23 -5.62 10.93
N VAL A 364 2.93 -4.38 11.34
CA VAL A 364 2.96 -3.22 10.44
C VAL A 364 4.37 -2.99 9.90
N LEU A 365 5.40 -3.09 10.73
CA LEU A 365 6.79 -2.93 10.30
C LEU A 365 7.15 -3.92 9.20
N LEU A 366 6.88 -5.22 9.42
CA LEU A 366 7.19 -6.27 8.45
C LEU A 366 6.40 -6.07 7.14
N PHE A 367 5.12 -5.69 7.21
CA PHE A 367 4.30 -5.41 6.03
C PHE A 367 4.77 -4.15 5.28
N VAL A 368 5.11 -3.08 5.98
CA VAL A 368 5.64 -1.85 5.38
C VAL A 368 6.95 -2.11 4.67
N VAL A 369 7.90 -2.77 5.34
CA VAL A 369 9.20 -3.11 4.75
C VAL A 369 9.01 -4.04 3.55
N SER A 370 8.16 -5.07 3.67
CA SER A 370 7.81 -5.96 2.57
C SER A 370 7.29 -5.19 1.35
N ASN A 371 6.34 -4.28 1.56
CA ASN A 371 5.73 -3.50 0.49
C ASN A 371 6.71 -2.53 -0.15
N VAL A 372 7.59 -1.88 0.63
CA VAL A 372 8.63 -0.97 0.10
C VAL A 372 9.63 -1.72 -0.78
N LEU A 373 10.07 -2.91 -0.35
CA LEU A 373 11.03 -3.73 -1.11
C LEU A 373 10.48 -4.20 -2.47
N ASP A 374 9.17 -4.41 -2.56
CA ASP A 374 8.50 -4.88 -3.79
C ASP A 374 7.77 -3.77 -4.56
N MET A 375 7.83 -2.51 -4.10
CA MET A 375 7.03 -1.41 -4.65
C MET A 375 7.31 -1.14 -6.12
N ASN A 376 8.58 -1.26 -6.55
CA ASN A 376 8.97 -1.00 -7.93
C ASN A 376 8.27 -1.96 -8.91
N GLN A 377 8.28 -3.27 -8.63
CA GLN A 377 7.61 -4.26 -9.48
C GLN A 377 6.09 -4.11 -9.40
N ALA A 378 5.55 -3.82 -8.22
CA ALA A 378 4.11 -3.62 -8.02
C ALA A 378 3.55 -2.44 -8.84
N ILE A 379 4.20 -1.27 -8.79
CA ILE A 379 3.74 -0.08 -9.55
C ILE A 379 3.82 -0.33 -11.06
N GLN A 380 4.91 -0.95 -11.52
CA GLN A 380 5.08 -1.30 -12.94
C GLN A 380 3.98 -2.26 -13.41
N TYR A 381 3.71 -3.32 -12.63
CA TYR A 381 2.63 -4.27 -12.92
C TYR A 381 1.28 -3.58 -12.97
N ILE A 382 0.94 -2.79 -11.94
CA ILE A 382 -0.34 -2.08 -11.87
C ILE A 382 -0.56 -1.23 -13.11
N ARG A 383 0.42 -0.40 -13.47
CA ARG A 383 0.31 0.51 -14.60
C ARG A 383 0.13 -0.22 -15.92
N GLU A 384 0.97 -1.22 -16.20
CA GLU A 384 0.95 -1.93 -17.48
C GLU A 384 -0.34 -2.73 -17.66
N VAL A 385 -0.86 -3.36 -16.61
CA VAL A 385 -2.13 -4.13 -16.66
C VAL A 385 -3.34 -3.18 -16.71
N ASN A 386 -3.32 -2.09 -15.93
CA ASN A 386 -4.44 -1.13 -15.86
C ASN A 386 -4.70 -0.45 -17.22
N GLN A 387 -3.65 -0.18 -18.00
CA GLN A 387 -3.79 0.40 -19.34
C GLN A 387 -4.73 -0.41 -20.26
N TYR A 388 -4.73 -1.74 -20.15
CA TYR A 388 -5.63 -2.61 -20.91
C TYR A 388 -6.94 -2.85 -20.17
N ASN A 389 -6.89 -3.01 -18.85
CA ASN A 389 -8.04 -3.33 -18.02
C ASN A 389 -9.10 -2.21 -17.96
N VAL A 390 -8.71 -0.94 -18.07
CA VAL A 390 -9.67 0.19 -18.16
C VAL A 390 -10.49 0.12 -19.44
N VAL A 391 -9.89 -0.38 -20.52
CA VAL A 391 -10.48 -0.43 -21.86
C VAL A 391 -11.34 -1.69 -22.03
N SER A 392 -10.84 -2.84 -21.58
CA SER A 392 -11.54 -4.13 -21.58
C SER A 392 -11.43 -4.74 -20.18
N PRO A 393 -12.39 -4.49 -19.28
CA PRO A 393 -12.29 -4.94 -17.89
C PRO A 393 -12.33 -6.46 -17.75
N ASP A 394 -11.29 -7.00 -17.12
CA ASP A 394 -11.27 -8.38 -16.62
C ASP A 394 -11.41 -8.36 -15.10
N PHE A 395 -12.34 -9.16 -14.57
CA PHE A 395 -12.63 -9.16 -13.13
C PHE A 395 -11.45 -9.64 -12.29
N SER A 396 -10.73 -10.68 -12.75
CA SER A 396 -9.60 -11.25 -12.02
C SER A 396 -8.45 -10.24 -11.93
N MET A 397 -8.11 -9.60 -13.05
CA MET A 397 -7.09 -8.55 -13.09
C MET A 397 -7.51 -7.34 -12.26
N SER A 398 -8.77 -6.90 -12.35
CA SER A 398 -9.29 -5.81 -11.53
C SER A 398 -9.15 -6.08 -10.02
N LEU A 399 -9.44 -7.31 -9.59
CA LEU A 399 -9.27 -7.72 -8.20
C LEU A 399 -7.80 -7.76 -7.77
N GLN A 400 -6.89 -8.25 -8.61
CA GLN A 400 -5.45 -8.23 -8.36
C GLN A 400 -4.91 -6.80 -8.23
N LEU A 401 -5.31 -5.90 -9.13
CA LEU A 401 -4.95 -4.48 -9.11
C LEU A 401 -5.45 -3.76 -7.85
N LEU A 402 -6.69 -4.06 -7.44
CA LEU A 402 -7.25 -3.56 -6.20
C LEU A 402 -6.45 -4.06 -4.99
N ALA A 403 -6.10 -5.35 -4.97
CA ALA A 403 -5.29 -5.95 -3.92
C ALA A 403 -3.88 -5.34 -3.85
N LEU A 404 -3.20 -5.10 -4.98
CA LEU A 404 -1.90 -4.40 -5.01
C LEU A 404 -2.00 -2.99 -4.44
N SER A 405 -3.07 -2.26 -4.78
CA SER A 405 -3.29 -0.90 -4.27
C SER A 405 -3.46 -0.85 -2.75
N THR A 406 -3.94 -1.94 -2.11
CA THR A 406 -4.03 -2.02 -0.63
C THR A 406 -2.67 -1.98 0.07
N ARG A 407 -1.55 -2.22 -0.64
CA ARG A 407 -0.19 -2.12 -0.07
C ARG A 407 0.12 -0.72 0.46
N LEU A 408 -0.41 0.32 -0.18
CA LEU A 408 -0.23 1.71 0.23
C LEU A 408 -0.94 2.04 1.55
N LEU A 409 -2.02 1.31 1.90
CA LEU A 409 -2.69 1.48 3.19
C LEU A 409 -1.73 1.19 4.34
N TRP A 410 -0.89 0.17 4.21
CA TRP A 410 0.11 -0.16 5.23
C TRP A 410 1.17 0.93 5.37
N LEU A 411 1.52 1.62 4.28
CA LEU A 411 2.41 2.79 4.36
C LEU A 411 1.75 3.93 5.15
N ASN A 412 0.45 4.20 4.96
CA ASN A 412 -0.27 5.18 5.78
C ASN A 412 -0.18 4.84 7.28
N VAL A 413 -0.44 3.59 7.64
CA VAL A 413 -0.34 3.12 9.03
C VAL A 413 1.08 3.27 9.56
N GLY A 414 2.08 2.85 8.77
CA GLY A 414 3.50 2.98 9.11
C GLY A 414 3.93 4.43 9.33
N MET A 415 3.49 5.36 8.48
CA MET A 415 3.78 6.80 8.62
C MET A 415 3.24 7.35 9.95
N VAL A 416 2.02 6.99 10.34
CA VAL A 416 1.46 7.44 11.64
C VAL A 416 2.26 6.88 12.80
N LYS A 417 2.65 5.59 12.77
CA LYS A 417 3.48 4.98 13.82
C LYS A 417 4.85 5.65 13.93
N VAL A 418 5.52 5.89 12.80
CA VAL A 418 6.80 6.61 12.76
C VAL A 418 6.64 8.03 13.29
N ALA A 419 5.55 8.73 12.94
CA ALA A 419 5.26 10.05 13.46
C ALA A 419 5.04 10.03 14.99
N LYS A 420 4.33 9.05 15.53
CA LYS A 420 4.17 8.88 16.99
C LYS A 420 5.51 8.67 17.67
N MET A 421 6.34 7.77 17.12
CA MET A 421 7.68 7.50 17.65
C MET A 421 8.56 8.76 17.61
N ALA A 422 8.55 9.51 16.49
CA ALA A 422 9.29 10.76 16.37
C ALA A 422 8.81 11.80 17.38
N VAL A 423 7.49 11.97 17.55
CA VAL A 423 6.94 12.87 18.56
C VAL A 423 7.34 12.43 19.96
N HIS A 424 7.34 11.14 20.27
CA HIS A 424 7.80 10.66 21.58
C HIS A 424 9.27 11.00 21.84
N LEU A 425 10.16 10.73 20.87
CA LEU A 425 11.59 11.00 20.98
C LEU A 425 11.92 12.50 21.09
N LEU A 426 11.12 13.36 20.43
CA LEU A 426 11.32 14.81 20.43
C LEU A 426 10.54 15.54 21.54
N SER A 427 9.56 14.89 22.16
CA SER A 427 8.67 15.54 23.14
C SER A 427 9.30 15.60 24.52
N LEU A 428 9.24 16.78 25.14
CA LEU A 428 9.55 17.00 26.55
C LEU A 428 8.40 16.57 27.49
N ALA A 429 7.54 15.65 27.07
CA ALA A 429 6.43 15.17 27.88
C ALA A 429 6.96 14.32 29.04
N THR A 430 6.57 14.68 30.25
CA THR A 430 6.99 14.02 31.50
C THR A 430 5.88 13.14 32.10
N TYR A 431 4.66 13.27 31.60
CA TYR A 431 3.50 12.48 32.03
C TYR A 431 2.51 12.23 30.89
N CYS A 432 1.70 11.18 31.04
CA CYS A 432 0.70 10.76 30.08
C CYS A 432 -0.38 11.84 29.88
N GLY A 433 -0.62 12.27 28.64
CA GLY A 433 -1.57 13.32 28.30
C GLY A 433 -1.01 14.75 28.21
N GLN A 434 0.28 14.96 28.47
CA GLN A 434 0.90 16.29 28.37
C GLN A 434 1.12 16.75 26.91
N SER A 435 1.40 15.81 26.00
CA SER A 435 1.79 16.14 24.62
C SER A 435 0.62 16.71 23.83
N ARG A 436 0.79 17.91 23.25
CA ARG A 436 -0.24 18.54 22.42
C ARG A 436 -0.37 17.93 21.03
N VAL A 437 0.71 17.33 20.51
CA VAL A 437 0.78 16.78 19.15
C VAL A 437 0.36 15.32 19.13
N MET A 438 0.82 14.52 20.10
CA MET A 438 0.59 13.07 20.12
C MET A 438 -0.90 12.69 20.05
N LYS A 439 -1.79 13.49 20.65
CA LYS A 439 -3.23 13.25 20.58
C LYS A 439 -3.77 13.20 19.15
N TYR A 440 -3.19 13.97 18.22
CA TYR A 440 -3.67 14.11 16.84
C TYR A 440 -3.19 12.98 15.90
N LEU A 441 -2.36 12.06 16.39
CA LEU A 441 -1.78 10.97 15.61
C LEU A 441 -2.54 9.65 15.84
N ASN A 442 -3.86 9.71 15.96
CA ASN A 442 -4.71 8.56 16.21
C ASN A 442 -6.00 8.66 15.39
N PHE A 443 -6.44 7.55 14.82
CA PHE A 443 -7.76 7.42 14.22
C PHE A 443 -8.77 6.95 15.26
N SER A 444 -10.00 7.46 15.18
CA SER A 444 -11.07 7.07 16.09
C SER A 444 -11.47 5.60 15.89
N SER A 445 -11.45 5.13 14.64
CA SER A 445 -11.90 3.80 14.23
C SER A 445 -11.12 3.30 13.01
N VAL A 446 -11.25 2.01 12.72
CA VAL A 446 -10.70 1.44 11.48
C VAL A 446 -11.41 2.01 10.25
N SER A 447 -12.68 2.39 10.37
CA SER A 447 -13.43 3.02 9.28
C SER A 447 -12.81 4.34 8.82
N THR A 448 -12.32 5.17 9.74
CA THR A 448 -11.65 6.43 9.37
C THR A 448 -10.27 6.20 8.76
N LEU A 449 -9.57 5.14 9.18
CA LEU A 449 -8.36 4.67 8.49
C LEU A 449 -8.67 4.28 7.02
N TYR A 450 -9.78 3.57 6.76
CA TYR A 450 -10.16 3.20 5.39
C TYR A 450 -10.51 4.38 4.50
N ILE A 451 -11.02 5.48 5.05
CA ILE A 451 -11.23 6.71 4.27
C ILE A 451 -9.90 7.22 3.71
N SER A 452 -8.79 7.09 4.45
CA SER A 452 -7.45 7.42 3.95
C SER A 452 -6.98 6.51 2.81
N ALA A 453 -7.62 5.36 2.59
CA ALA A 453 -7.27 4.43 1.52
C ALA A 453 -7.85 4.82 0.16
N ILE A 454 -8.95 5.58 0.12
CA ILE A 454 -9.70 5.85 -1.12
C ILE A 454 -8.82 6.55 -2.17
N LEU A 455 -8.06 7.57 -1.76
CA LEU A 455 -7.17 8.29 -2.66
C LEU A 455 -6.00 7.43 -3.18
N LEU A 456 -5.67 6.33 -2.49
CA LEU A 456 -4.55 5.46 -2.84
C LEU A 456 -4.83 4.67 -4.12
N PHE A 457 -6.10 4.40 -4.43
CA PHE A 457 -6.50 3.71 -5.66
C PHE A 457 -6.29 4.55 -6.93
N TYR A 458 -6.13 5.87 -6.78
CA TYR A 458 -5.90 6.78 -7.92
C TYR A 458 -4.42 7.03 -8.21
N VAL A 459 -3.49 6.39 -7.49
CA VAL A 459 -2.04 6.52 -7.75
C VAL A 459 -1.66 6.15 -9.20
N PRO A 460 -2.21 5.10 -9.84
CA PRO A 460 -1.90 4.78 -11.23
C PRO A 460 -2.34 5.89 -12.19
N ASP A 461 -3.57 6.39 -12.03
CA ASP A 461 -4.11 7.48 -12.85
C ASP A 461 -3.32 8.77 -12.65
N TYR A 462 -2.87 9.02 -11.41
CA TYR A 462 -1.98 10.14 -11.10
C TYR A 462 -0.63 10.05 -11.81
N ILE A 463 -0.04 8.86 -11.94
CA ILE A 463 1.20 8.65 -12.71
C ILE A 463 0.99 8.94 -14.20
N GLU A 464 -0.14 8.52 -14.78
CA GLU A 464 -0.44 8.83 -16.18
C GLU A 464 -0.73 10.32 -16.37
N TYR A 465 -1.51 10.94 -15.49
CA TYR A 465 -1.76 12.39 -15.53
C TYR A 465 -0.47 13.20 -15.42
N ASN A 466 0.44 12.82 -14.52
CA ASN A 466 1.73 13.48 -14.38
C ASN A 466 2.62 13.39 -15.64
N ASN A 467 2.36 12.41 -16.51
CA ASN A 467 3.14 12.13 -17.71
C ASN A 467 2.34 12.36 -19.00
N ASP A 468 1.28 13.16 -18.92
CA ASP A 468 0.31 13.31 -20.02
C ASP A 468 0.88 14.14 -21.19
N SER A 469 1.70 15.16 -20.89
CA SER A 469 2.47 15.91 -21.91
C SER A 469 3.67 15.09 -22.39
N ARG A 470 3.42 14.10 -23.26
CA ARG A 470 4.42 13.17 -23.79
C ARG A 470 4.54 13.23 -25.31
N TRP A 471 5.75 13.06 -25.81
CA TRP A 471 6.06 13.00 -27.24
C TRP A 471 7.11 11.92 -27.53
N ASP A 472 6.90 11.12 -28.57
CA ASP A 472 7.80 10.02 -28.93
C ASP A 472 8.61 10.38 -30.18
N ILE A 473 9.94 10.30 -30.08
CA ILE A 473 10.85 10.37 -31.23
C ILE A 473 11.35 8.97 -31.55
N ARG A 474 11.17 8.56 -32.81
CA ARG A 474 11.64 7.26 -33.32
C ARG A 474 13.03 7.37 -33.91
N HIS A 475 13.80 6.30 -33.78
CA HIS A 475 15.13 6.23 -34.37
C HIS A 475 15.11 6.32 -35.90
N SER A 476 14.05 5.81 -36.53
CA SER A 476 13.86 5.90 -37.98
C SER A 476 13.71 7.35 -38.49
N PHE A 477 13.35 8.29 -37.60
CA PHE A 477 13.17 9.70 -37.93
C PHE A 477 14.44 10.51 -37.63
N GLU A 478 15.07 10.26 -36.49
CA GLU A 478 16.30 10.92 -36.06
C GLU A 478 17.22 9.94 -35.34
N ASN A 479 18.53 10.09 -35.51
CA ASN A 479 19.48 9.25 -34.79
C ASN A 479 19.44 9.55 -33.29
N ILE A 480 18.85 8.63 -32.50
CA ILE A 480 18.73 8.76 -31.04
C ILE A 480 19.98 8.25 -30.28
N ASN A 481 21.01 7.79 -30.99
CA ASN A 481 22.27 7.41 -30.36
C ASN A 481 22.92 8.64 -29.71
N GLY A 482 23.23 8.55 -28.42
CA GLY A 482 23.71 9.67 -27.61
C GLY A 482 22.64 10.36 -26.77
N CYS A 483 21.35 10.05 -26.99
CA CYS A 483 20.31 10.43 -26.04
C CYS A 483 20.45 9.56 -24.78
N TYR A 484 20.59 10.21 -23.63
CA TYR A 484 20.64 9.53 -22.34
C TYR A 484 19.40 9.86 -21.50
N ILE A 485 18.96 8.90 -20.70
CA ILE A 485 17.83 9.05 -19.79
C ILE A 485 18.35 9.07 -18.37
N ASN A 486 18.16 10.21 -17.70
CA ASN A 486 18.43 10.33 -16.29
C ASN A 486 17.33 9.60 -15.49
N TYR A 487 17.74 8.68 -14.62
CA TYR A 487 16.82 7.95 -13.74
C TYR A 487 15.92 8.87 -12.91
N PHE A 488 16.42 10.01 -12.44
CA PHE A 488 15.64 10.96 -11.64
C PHE A 488 14.54 11.67 -12.44
N SER A 489 14.73 11.81 -13.75
CA SER A 489 13.76 12.38 -14.69
C SER A 489 12.90 11.31 -15.37
N SER A 490 13.06 10.05 -14.97
CA SER A 490 12.37 8.92 -15.58
C SER A 490 10.87 8.92 -15.33
N PHE A 491 10.15 8.15 -16.15
CA PHE A 491 8.69 8.05 -16.13
C PHE A 491 8.08 7.82 -14.72
N TYR A 492 8.71 6.97 -13.89
CA TYR A 492 8.20 6.64 -12.55
C TYR A 492 8.84 7.47 -11.44
N PHE A 493 10.16 7.64 -11.45
CA PHE A 493 10.85 8.23 -10.30
C PHE A 493 10.46 9.69 -10.09
N ARG A 494 10.25 10.44 -11.17
CA ARG A 494 9.87 11.86 -11.11
C ARG A 494 8.56 12.12 -10.36
N THR A 495 7.66 11.12 -10.32
CA THR A 495 6.35 11.20 -9.68
C THR A 495 6.41 10.75 -8.21
N ALA A 496 7.44 9.98 -7.82
CA ALA A 496 7.55 9.38 -6.50
C ALA A 496 7.54 10.40 -5.34
N PRO A 497 8.25 11.56 -5.40
CA PRO A 497 8.17 12.56 -4.34
C PRO A 497 6.75 13.12 -4.15
N ALA A 498 6.04 13.38 -5.25
CA ALA A 498 4.69 13.93 -5.20
C ALA A 498 3.68 12.91 -4.64
N ILE A 499 3.83 11.62 -5.01
CA ILE A 499 3.06 10.53 -4.38
C ILE A 499 3.35 10.48 -2.88
N GLY A 500 4.62 10.52 -2.46
CA GLY A 500 5.01 10.50 -1.04
C GLY A 500 4.40 11.66 -0.24
N ILE A 501 4.46 12.88 -0.78
CA ILE A 501 3.82 14.06 -0.17
C ILE A 501 2.30 13.89 -0.14
N GLY A 502 1.69 13.43 -1.24
CA GLY A 502 0.26 13.17 -1.33
C GLY A 502 -0.23 12.15 -0.30
N LEU A 503 0.52 11.06 -0.07
CA LEU A 503 0.26 10.08 0.97
C LEU A 503 0.26 10.73 2.36
N ALA A 504 1.28 11.53 2.67
CA ALA A 504 1.40 12.21 3.97
C ALA A 504 0.27 13.23 4.18
N LEU A 505 -0.03 14.05 3.18
CA LEU A 505 -1.10 15.05 3.23
C LEU A 505 -2.49 14.40 3.34
N ASN A 506 -2.71 13.28 2.64
CA ASN A 506 -3.95 12.51 2.74
C ASN A 506 -4.17 11.99 4.16
N VAL A 507 -3.16 11.34 4.75
CA VAL A 507 -3.24 10.86 6.15
C VAL A 507 -3.45 12.02 7.12
N ALA A 508 -2.70 13.11 6.98
CA ALA A 508 -2.85 14.29 7.83
C ALA A 508 -4.25 14.91 7.70
N GLY A 509 -4.78 15.03 6.49
CA GLY A 509 -6.12 15.54 6.22
C GLY A 509 -7.22 14.70 6.86
N VAL A 510 -7.14 13.37 6.73
CA VAL A 510 -8.12 12.47 7.35
C VAL A 510 -8.04 12.52 8.88
N LEU A 511 -6.84 12.56 9.46
CA LEU A 511 -6.66 12.74 10.91
C LEU A 511 -7.26 14.06 11.41
N VAL A 512 -7.02 15.17 10.68
CA VAL A 512 -7.57 16.48 11.03
C VAL A 512 -9.10 16.44 11.00
N VAL A 513 -9.70 15.87 9.95
CA VAL A 513 -11.15 15.73 9.84
C VAL A 513 -11.71 14.84 10.96
N ASP A 514 -11.09 13.70 11.23
CA ASP A 514 -11.48 12.79 12.33
C ASP A 514 -11.50 13.52 13.68
N HIS A 515 -10.42 14.24 14.01
CA HIS A 515 -10.32 14.98 15.27
C HIS A 515 -11.26 16.19 15.38
N ILE A 516 -11.57 16.86 14.27
CA ILE A 516 -12.51 18.00 14.26
C ILE A 516 -13.95 17.50 14.41
N VAL A 517 -14.34 16.49 13.63
CA VAL A 517 -15.71 15.95 13.63
C VAL A 517 -16.00 15.23 14.94
N LEU A 518 -15.05 14.44 15.44
CA LEU A 518 -15.20 13.63 16.65
C LEU A 518 -14.56 14.28 17.89
N PHE A 519 -14.50 15.62 17.94
CA PHE A 519 -13.81 16.34 19.02
C PHE A 519 -14.31 15.94 20.43
N ARG A 520 -15.61 15.69 20.60
CA ARG A 520 -16.19 15.26 21.89
C ARG A 520 -15.68 13.89 22.29
N PHE A 521 -15.68 12.95 21.34
CA PHE A 521 -15.16 11.60 21.55
C PHE A 521 -13.71 11.67 22.04
N TRP A 522 -12.86 12.42 21.35
CA TRP A 522 -11.45 12.59 21.71
C TRP A 522 -11.26 13.29 23.07
N HIS A 523 -12.10 14.28 23.39
CA HIS A 523 -12.07 14.97 24.68
C HIS A 523 -12.39 14.02 25.84
N TYR A 524 -13.43 13.20 25.72
CA TYR A 524 -13.81 12.24 26.75
C TYR A 524 -12.86 11.05 26.85
N LEU A 525 -12.34 10.58 25.72
CA LEU A 525 -11.34 9.53 25.71
C LEU A 525 -10.05 9.97 26.43
N ALA A 526 -9.64 11.23 26.27
CA ALA A 526 -8.48 11.80 26.96
C ALA A 526 -8.69 11.99 28.49
N LYS A 527 -9.93 12.01 28.97
CA LYS A 527 -10.23 12.06 30.41
C LYS A 527 -10.09 10.71 31.09
N ASN A 528 -10.24 9.62 30.35
CA ASN A 528 -10.08 8.27 30.87
C ASN A 528 -8.61 7.84 30.94
N SER A 529 -8.14 7.21 32.02
CA SER A 529 -6.74 6.74 32.10
C SER A 529 -6.39 5.69 31.04
N LEU A 530 -7.20 4.66 30.82
CA LEU A 530 -6.95 3.67 29.75
C LEU A 530 -6.92 4.34 28.37
N GLY A 531 -7.87 5.25 28.11
CA GLY A 531 -7.91 6.03 26.88
C GLY A 531 -6.65 6.87 26.66
N ARG A 532 -6.13 7.53 27.72
CA ARG A 532 -4.86 8.26 27.66
C ARG A 532 -3.67 7.35 27.38
N GLN A 533 -3.60 6.18 28.01
CA GLN A 533 -2.51 5.23 27.78
C GLN A 533 -2.44 4.84 26.30
N VAL A 534 -3.58 4.48 25.69
CA VAL A 534 -3.63 4.16 24.26
C VAL A 534 -3.25 5.37 23.39
N MET A 535 -3.83 6.55 23.67
CA MET A 535 -3.68 7.72 22.80
C MET A 535 -2.29 8.37 22.88
N PHE A 536 -1.71 8.45 24.08
CA PHE A 536 -0.47 9.21 24.34
C PHE A 536 0.74 8.35 24.66
N ASN A 537 0.54 7.15 25.19
CA ASN A 537 1.62 6.36 25.79
C ASN A 537 1.89 5.03 25.07
N THR A 538 1.30 4.86 23.88
CA THR A 538 1.56 3.70 23.01
C THR A 538 1.65 4.10 21.56
N SER A 539 2.20 3.22 20.73
CA SER A 539 2.25 3.33 19.27
C SER A 539 0.95 2.91 18.56
N CYS A 540 -0.14 2.63 19.28
CA CYS A 540 -1.44 2.35 18.68
C CYS A 540 -1.85 3.48 17.74
N VAL A 541 -2.42 3.15 16.58
CA VAL A 541 -2.91 4.13 15.60
C VAL A 541 -4.42 4.26 15.62
N THR A 542 -5.14 3.30 16.18
CA THR A 542 -6.61 3.30 16.27
C THR A 542 -7.06 3.08 17.72
N CYS A 543 -8.12 3.76 18.14
CA CYS A 543 -8.63 3.72 19.52
C CYS A 543 -9.99 3.01 19.69
N GLU A 544 -10.48 2.30 18.67
CA GLU A 544 -11.83 1.69 18.66
C GLU A 544 -12.04 0.68 19.81
N PHE A 545 -11.01 -0.01 20.28
CA PHE A 545 -11.13 -1.02 21.36
C PHE A 545 -11.22 -0.42 22.77
N VAL A 546 -11.17 0.91 22.90
CA VAL A 546 -11.35 1.65 24.17
C VAL A 546 -12.40 2.75 24.04
N SER A 547 -13.28 2.66 23.03
CA SER A 547 -14.30 3.67 22.75
C SER A 547 -15.56 3.56 23.62
N ASP A 548 -15.70 2.51 24.41
CA ASP A 548 -16.88 2.18 25.21
C ASP A 548 -16.88 2.86 26.60
N PHE A 549 -16.66 4.17 26.61
CA PHE A 549 -16.74 4.97 27.83
C PHE A 549 -18.16 5.51 28.06
N THR A 550 -18.53 5.62 29.32
CA THR A 550 -19.73 6.32 29.80
C THR A 550 -19.32 7.64 30.45
N VAL A 551 -20.10 8.69 30.21
CA VAL A 551 -19.88 10.01 30.83
C VAL A 551 -20.75 10.11 32.07
N GLU A 552 -20.13 10.30 33.23
CA GLU A 552 -20.82 10.50 34.51
C GLU A 552 -21.34 11.94 34.66
N ALA A 553 -22.20 12.18 35.66
CA ALA A 553 -22.79 13.50 35.91
C ALA A 553 -21.76 14.59 36.26
N ASP A 554 -20.57 14.19 36.72
CA ASP A 554 -19.43 15.05 37.02
C ASP A 554 -18.56 15.35 35.78
N ASP A 555 -19.02 14.98 34.57
CA ASP A 555 -18.29 15.11 33.31
C ASP A 555 -16.99 14.26 33.28
N SER A 556 -16.86 13.27 34.17
CA SER A 556 -15.80 12.26 34.15
C SER A 556 -16.12 11.12 33.17
N SER A 557 -15.09 10.49 32.61
CA SER A 557 -15.21 9.45 31.60
C SER A 557 -14.78 8.11 32.21
N VAL A 558 -15.73 7.18 32.34
CA VAL A 558 -15.51 5.88 32.97
C VAL A 558 -15.66 4.78 31.93
N ILE A 559 -14.70 3.86 31.86
CA ILE A 559 -14.78 2.64 31.04
C ILE A 559 -15.09 1.47 31.95
N GLN A 560 -16.22 0.82 31.73
CA GLN A 560 -16.55 -0.45 32.38
C GLN A 560 -15.93 -1.60 31.56
N CYS A 561 -14.92 -2.28 32.12
CA CYS A 561 -14.23 -3.35 31.43
C CYS A 561 -14.24 -4.64 32.27
N LYS A 562 -14.59 -5.75 31.62
CA LYS A 562 -14.43 -7.09 32.21
C LYS A 562 -12.95 -7.40 32.43
N VAL A 563 -12.59 -7.96 33.59
CA VAL A 563 -11.18 -8.22 33.93
C VAL A 563 -10.52 -9.14 32.89
N ARG A 564 -11.26 -10.10 32.33
CA ARG A 564 -10.76 -10.98 31.27
C ARG A 564 -10.36 -10.21 30.01
N ARG A 565 -11.17 -9.22 29.59
CA ARG A 565 -10.84 -8.33 28.47
C ARG A 565 -9.63 -7.47 28.82
N LEU A 566 -9.62 -6.87 30.01
CA LEU A 566 -8.54 -6.01 30.47
C LEU A 566 -7.19 -6.75 30.49
N SER A 567 -7.16 -8.01 30.92
CA SER A 567 -5.95 -8.84 30.94
C SER A 567 -5.42 -9.13 29.53
N THR A 568 -6.30 -9.46 28.59
CA THR A 568 -5.90 -9.60 27.17
C THR A 568 -5.42 -8.27 26.57
N LEU A 569 -6.03 -7.13 26.94
CA LEU A 569 -5.59 -5.80 26.49
C LEU A 569 -4.21 -5.44 27.04
N GLN A 570 -3.94 -5.75 28.31
CA GLN A 570 -2.63 -5.52 28.93
C GLN A 570 -1.52 -6.24 28.16
N TRP A 571 -1.71 -7.54 27.89
CA TRP A 571 -0.77 -8.32 27.08
C TRP A 571 -0.58 -7.71 25.69
N TYR A 572 -1.68 -7.34 25.03
CA TYR A 572 -1.63 -6.80 23.68
C TYR A 572 -0.78 -5.53 23.64
N LEU A 573 -1.08 -4.57 24.51
CA LEU A 573 -0.34 -3.31 24.55
C LEU A 573 1.14 -3.53 24.87
N MET A 574 1.49 -4.44 25.77
CA MET A 574 2.89 -4.67 26.17
C MET A 574 3.70 -5.45 25.11
N ASN A 575 3.09 -6.41 24.42
CA ASN A 575 3.79 -7.34 23.53
C ASN A 575 3.63 -7.02 22.04
N GLN A 576 2.50 -6.45 21.64
CA GLN A 576 2.22 -6.12 20.24
C GLN A 576 2.52 -4.65 19.92
N THR A 577 2.66 -3.78 20.93
CA THR A 577 2.87 -2.35 20.74
C THR A 577 4.06 -1.83 21.55
N LEU A 578 4.63 -0.72 21.11
CA LEU A 578 5.63 0.04 21.84
C LEU A 578 4.93 0.92 22.86
N CYS A 579 5.34 0.73 24.10
CA CYS A 579 4.90 1.47 25.28
C CYS A 579 5.95 2.56 25.60
N PHE A 580 5.52 3.83 25.70
CA PHE A 580 6.42 4.98 25.82
C PHE A 580 6.88 5.28 27.26
N GLY A 581 6.30 4.62 28.26
CA GLY A 581 6.75 4.66 29.65
C GLY A 581 6.35 5.90 30.45
N LEU A 582 5.36 6.67 29.99
CA LEU A 582 4.94 7.89 30.67
C LEU A 582 4.00 7.60 31.86
N LEU A 583 4.36 8.11 33.04
CA LEU A 583 3.54 7.99 34.25
C LEU A 583 2.25 8.81 34.16
N GLU A 584 1.22 8.42 34.91
CA GLU A 584 0.02 9.24 35.08
C GLU A 584 0.33 10.54 35.86
N LYS A 585 -0.39 11.62 35.57
CA LYS A 585 -0.12 12.96 36.14
C LYS A 585 -0.05 12.96 37.67
N GLU A 586 -0.98 12.28 38.34
CA GLU A 586 -1.05 12.24 39.80
C GLU A 586 0.08 11.40 40.43
N LEU A 587 0.51 10.33 39.75
CA LEU A 587 1.69 9.55 40.15
C LEU A 587 2.99 10.30 39.92
N SER A 588 3.10 11.03 38.81
CA SER A 588 4.25 11.86 38.52
C SER A 588 4.42 12.92 39.62
N LYS A 589 3.35 13.59 40.05
CA LYS A 589 3.39 14.52 41.21
C LYS A 589 3.84 13.82 42.49
N LYS A 590 3.34 12.62 42.80
CA LYS A 590 3.73 11.84 44.00
C LYS A 590 5.21 11.41 43.96
N LYS A 591 5.73 11.06 42.77
CA LYS A 591 7.15 10.74 42.53
C LYS A 591 8.04 11.99 42.70
N HIS A 592 7.63 13.13 42.16
CA HIS A 592 8.39 14.40 42.28
C HIS A 592 8.31 15.02 43.69
N ALA A 593 7.24 14.75 44.44
CA ALA A 593 7.12 15.14 45.85
C ALA A 593 8.03 14.31 46.78
N ARG A 594 8.47 13.11 46.36
CA ARG A 594 9.48 12.31 47.04
C ARG A 594 10.87 12.66 46.48
N ALA A 595 11.52 13.68 47.06
CA ALA A 595 12.91 14.01 46.78
C ALA A 595 13.89 12.88 47.19
N PRO A 596 15.10 12.78 46.60
CA PRO A 596 15.99 11.63 46.73
C PRO A 596 16.75 11.69 48.06
N GLY A 597 16.29 10.94 49.05
CA GLY A 597 16.96 10.83 50.36
C GLY A 597 16.37 9.79 51.31
N ALA A 598 15.27 9.14 50.98
CA ALA A 598 14.68 8.08 51.80
C ALA A 598 15.06 6.70 51.24
N THR A 599 16.29 6.26 51.50
CA THR A 599 16.64 4.84 51.51
C THR A 599 15.89 4.17 52.67
N HIS A 600 14.82 3.43 52.36
CA HIS A 600 14.49 2.14 52.98
C HIS A 600 13.30 1.48 52.24
N PRO A 601 13.34 0.15 52.03
CA PRO A 601 12.24 -0.58 51.40
C PRO A 601 11.10 -0.70 52.41
N SER A 602 10.02 0.03 52.21
CA SER A 602 8.81 -0.19 53.00
C SER A 602 8.10 -1.43 52.49
N THR A 603 8.35 -2.56 53.14
CA THR A 603 7.37 -3.65 53.29
C THR A 603 6.03 -3.04 53.66
N VAL A 604 5.07 -3.08 52.72
CA VAL A 604 3.70 -2.65 52.95
C VAL A 604 3.04 -3.68 53.86
N SER A 605 2.67 -3.23 55.06
CA SER A 605 1.85 -3.94 56.01
C SER A 605 0.50 -4.32 55.39
N VAL A 606 0.14 -5.58 55.57
CA VAL A 606 -1.17 -6.14 55.20
C VAL A 606 -2.23 -5.50 56.09
N ALA A 607 -3.01 -4.58 55.55
CA ALA A 607 -4.32 -4.28 56.10
C ALA A 607 -5.28 -5.36 55.60
N LYS A 608 -5.70 -6.25 56.51
CA LYS A 608 -6.89 -7.10 56.32
C LYS A 608 -8.07 -6.17 56.06
N GLN A 609 -8.75 -6.34 54.93
CA GLN A 609 -10.11 -5.84 54.77
C GLN A 609 -11.03 -7.04 55.00
N ASP A 610 -11.69 -7.02 56.16
CA ASP A 610 -12.78 -7.93 56.50
C ASP A 610 -13.92 -7.75 55.50
N ASP A 611 -14.36 -8.87 54.94
CA ASP A 611 -15.69 -9.02 54.35
C ASP A 611 -16.74 -8.74 55.43
N THR A 612 -17.24 -7.51 55.50
CA THR A 612 -18.46 -7.21 56.25
C THR A 612 -19.51 -6.65 55.30
N VAL A 613 -20.50 -7.50 55.05
CA VAL A 613 -21.76 -7.22 54.37
C VAL A 613 -22.47 -6.07 55.06
N GLY A 614 -22.84 -5.02 54.30
CA GLY A 614 -23.80 -4.01 54.75
C GLY A 614 -23.38 -2.56 54.46
N GLY A 615 -23.50 -2.14 53.21
CA GLY A 615 -23.38 -0.74 52.82
C GLY A 615 -23.50 -0.60 51.30
N THR A 616 -24.50 0.17 50.85
CA THR A 616 -24.80 0.50 49.44
C THR A 616 -23.54 0.63 48.56
N GLY A 617 -23.45 -0.22 47.53
CA GLY A 617 -22.28 -0.38 46.68
C GLY A 617 -21.77 0.92 46.08
N LYS A 618 -20.61 1.39 46.55
CA LYS A 618 -19.79 2.33 45.80
C LYS A 618 -18.88 1.52 44.89
N ASP A 619 -19.04 1.72 43.60
CA ASP A 619 -18.12 1.14 42.61
C ASP A 619 -16.70 1.66 42.87
N ILE A 620 -15.75 0.73 43.02
CA ILE A 620 -14.34 1.07 43.24
C ILE A 620 -13.74 1.45 41.88
N PHE A 621 -13.33 2.71 41.73
CA PHE A 621 -12.68 3.22 40.52
C PHE A 621 -11.20 2.87 40.52
N HIS A 622 -10.70 2.50 39.35
CA HIS A 622 -9.32 2.13 39.12
C HIS A 622 -8.68 3.08 38.11
N VAL A 623 -7.35 3.19 38.17
CA VAL A 623 -6.55 3.99 37.23
C VAL A 623 -5.52 3.09 36.58
N ILE A 624 -5.37 3.17 35.26
CA ILE A 624 -4.30 2.48 34.55
C ILE A 624 -3.10 3.41 34.45
N SER A 625 -1.92 2.88 34.81
CA SER A 625 -0.66 3.59 34.63
C SER A 625 0.40 2.71 34.01
N GLN A 626 1.46 3.34 33.52
CA GLN A 626 2.59 2.67 32.93
C GLN A 626 3.87 3.06 33.67
N SER A 627 4.74 2.08 33.92
CA SER A 627 6.06 2.33 34.49
C SER A 627 7.03 2.89 33.44
N ASP A 628 8.16 3.42 33.90
CA ASP A 628 9.25 3.90 33.03
C ASP A 628 9.75 2.79 32.08
N SER A 629 9.53 1.50 32.42
CA SER A 629 9.89 0.36 31.57
C SER A 629 8.80 -0.06 30.58
N GLY A 630 7.72 0.70 30.46
CA GLY A 630 6.58 0.39 29.59
C GLY A 630 5.61 -0.67 30.14
N HIS A 631 5.75 -1.10 31.39
CA HIS A 631 4.87 -2.10 31.99
C HIS A 631 3.56 -1.47 32.44
N ILE A 632 2.42 -2.11 32.16
CA ILE A 632 1.09 -1.57 32.48
C ILE A 632 0.60 -2.13 33.82
N HIS A 633 0.19 -1.22 34.70
CA HIS A 633 -0.28 -1.48 36.06
C HIS A 633 -1.74 -1.03 36.24
N LEU A 634 -2.49 -1.78 37.05
CA LEU A 634 -3.81 -1.39 37.52
C LEU A 634 -3.70 -0.87 38.95
N LEU A 635 -4.16 0.34 39.18
CA LEU A 635 -4.14 1.00 40.49
C LEU A 635 -5.57 1.16 41.02
N ASP A 636 -5.74 1.06 42.34
CA ASP A 636 -7.00 1.37 43.01
C ASP A 636 -7.22 2.89 43.18
N ASP A 637 -8.27 3.26 43.89
CA ASP A 637 -8.66 4.65 44.19
C ASP A 637 -7.63 5.40 45.05
N GLN A 638 -6.77 4.68 45.77
CA GLN A 638 -5.65 5.21 46.55
C GLN A 638 -4.33 5.25 45.78
N LEU A 639 -4.36 4.91 44.48
CA LEU A 639 -3.19 4.78 43.61
C LEU A 639 -2.20 3.71 44.11
N VAL A 640 -2.70 2.65 44.73
CA VAL A 640 -1.95 1.46 45.13
C VAL A 640 -2.15 0.37 44.08
N GLU A 641 -1.06 -0.34 43.76
CA GLU A 641 -1.09 -1.40 42.76
C GLU A 641 -1.91 -2.60 43.21
N VAL A 642 -2.85 -3.02 42.36
CA VAL A 642 -3.65 -4.22 42.56
C VAL A 642 -2.76 -5.44 42.31
N LYS A 643 -2.50 -6.22 43.36
CA LYS A 643 -1.66 -7.43 43.28
C LYS A 643 -2.21 -8.45 42.28
N SER A 644 -1.31 -9.14 41.57
CA SER A 644 -1.65 -10.18 40.57
C SER A 644 -2.58 -11.28 41.11
N LEU A 645 -2.41 -11.71 42.36
CA LEU A 645 -3.30 -12.71 42.97
C LEU A 645 -4.76 -12.24 42.99
N ALA A 646 -5.01 -11.00 43.40
CA ALA A 646 -6.36 -10.43 43.44
C ALA A 646 -6.94 -10.30 42.01
N LEU A 647 -6.10 -9.93 41.03
CA LEU A 647 -6.49 -9.89 39.62
C LEU A 647 -6.83 -11.27 39.07
N ASN A 648 -6.03 -12.30 39.36
CA ASN A 648 -6.29 -13.67 38.91
C ASN A 648 -7.61 -14.22 39.50
N ILE A 649 -7.93 -13.93 40.76
CA ILE A 649 -9.23 -14.28 41.34
C ILE A 649 -10.38 -13.55 40.61
N LYS A 650 -10.20 -12.26 40.32
CA LYS A 650 -11.16 -11.46 39.53
C LYS A 650 -11.32 -11.97 38.09
N ILE A 651 -10.24 -12.47 37.45
CA ILE A 651 -10.26 -13.10 36.12
C ILE A 651 -11.13 -14.37 36.12
N LEU A 652 -10.97 -15.22 37.14
CA LEU A 652 -11.78 -16.44 37.26
C LEU A 652 -13.28 -16.12 37.39
N ARG A 653 -13.61 -15.08 38.16
CA ARG A 653 -14.99 -14.62 38.39
C ARG A 653 -15.56 -13.68 37.31
N ASP A 654 -14.72 -13.19 36.39
CA ASP A 654 -15.07 -12.22 35.35
C ASP A 654 -15.77 -10.94 35.85
N THR A 655 -15.22 -10.36 36.92
CA THR A 655 -15.80 -9.16 37.53
C THR A 655 -15.62 -7.93 36.64
N ASP A 656 -16.48 -6.93 36.84
CA ASP A 656 -16.33 -5.62 36.21
C ASP A 656 -15.27 -4.78 36.94
N VAL A 657 -14.51 -4.01 36.17
CA VAL A 657 -13.57 -3.00 36.65
C VAL A 657 -13.93 -1.67 36.02
N PHE A 658 -14.17 -0.67 36.85
CA PHE A 658 -14.48 0.69 36.42
C PHE A 658 -13.19 1.50 36.38
N ILE A 659 -12.78 1.92 35.19
CA ILE A 659 -11.54 2.66 34.98
C ILE A 659 -11.89 4.13 34.75
N ARG A 660 -11.26 5.05 35.49
CA ARG A 660 -11.43 6.50 35.34
C ARG A 660 -10.21 7.16 34.75
#